data_AF-A0A0P7V394-F1
#
_entry.id   AF-A0A0P7V394-F1
#
_cell.length_a   1.000
_cell.length_b   1.000
_cell.length_c   1.000
_cell.angle_alpha   90.00
_cell.angle_beta   90.00
_cell.angle_gamma   90.00
#
_symmetry.space_group_name_H-M   'P 1'
#
loop_
_entity.id
_entity.type
_entity.pdbx_description
1 polymer ?
#
loop_
_entity_poly.entity_id
_entity_poly.type
_entity_poly.pdbx_seq_one_letter_code
_entity_poly.pdbx_strand_id
1 'polypeptide(L)'
;MMWPFVPEKWQYKQSVNSEDKTNLKDLISQHLSQLLAFLKACILVGDSQSAVSVVFLMDRFLYWTDASNQLLRIIKALHKYYPDTPIAPQVVIRQARLSVSSGKLQKAEYILSSLINNSGETGCWKYHVDSDRVLVQSVSVQIRGQVLQKLGKKCAYVGLWREAAELMWASLVGFFALPQPDKKGIGASLGLFANILVSMNDKDFHTFKTSPHIDLCFLKEKDHRLLSAAEAAKMSVVYSQYTPLYVLSNVVTQGTCLLSYSFSPSCSNTQREAFLIQAKEAFEIGLLTKTDEEAVPSKLELHLFTKAAYSLAVTHRWLGSPAETVYQAWQVSREAMELLDTYSLTDGLDRDRLSREIMCLVSQVKTLFHIHPFLNSEDGSFIPDSYRSMEKVPVRFSFSGFFKVMENFTQYHASVCEAFETSNRMTANRCEGSSGVCITALKTATETPVTECTGCMIGAEIPEEPCTLTKQDYIALLSGYSKASGLWISRETMVYIGDPMGKQGMQRAAFWVQFLHQEELLGKYVGKEYLSAKELHYHFNDVERQMTAQHYVTEFNKRLYEKRVAMQIFFIPSEVLLILEDNVIVGCMTVEPYMLGDFVKLTNNTTKVVRDYKATDYGIAFGHFTFEFSGGTEVVVDLQGWVTGNGKGLTYLTDPQIHSLKTPGSRTNFGERGIRNFLEAQHGLECNDICKKLSLGRLHSPGEAEGLLVKRLDL
;
A
#
# COMPACT_ATOMS: atom_id res chain seq x y z
N MET A 1 2.98 -30.00 -14.30
CA MET A 1 3.43 -28.60 -14.10
C MET A 1 3.20 -27.80 -15.39
N MET A 2 1.98 -27.85 -15.95
CA MET A 2 1.73 -27.32 -17.30
C MET A 2 1.87 -25.80 -17.40
N TRP A 3 1.52 -25.08 -16.33
CA TRP A 3 1.58 -23.62 -16.25
C TRP A 3 1.93 -23.18 -14.83
N PRO A 4 2.65 -22.07 -14.62
CA PRO A 4 2.99 -21.56 -13.28
C PRO A 4 1.81 -20.96 -12.52
N PHE A 5 0.73 -20.59 -13.23
CA PHE A 5 -0.54 -20.09 -12.70
C PHE A 5 -1.69 -20.83 -13.35
N VAL A 6 -2.78 -21.07 -12.61
CA VAL A 6 -3.97 -21.67 -13.22
C VAL A 6 -4.65 -20.64 -14.14
N PRO A 7 -4.70 -20.84 -15.46
CA PRO A 7 -5.21 -19.85 -16.39
C PRO A 7 -6.73 -19.73 -16.30
N GLU A 8 -7.28 -18.53 -16.54
CA GLU A 8 -8.70 -18.42 -16.93
C GLU A 8 -8.85 -18.81 -18.40
N LYS A 9 -10.02 -19.31 -18.83
CA LYS A 9 -10.23 -19.74 -20.22
C LYS A 9 -10.10 -18.60 -21.24
N TRP A 10 -10.52 -17.39 -20.88
CA TRP A 10 -10.42 -16.19 -21.71
C TRP A 10 -9.04 -15.51 -21.69
N GLN A 11 -8.17 -15.85 -20.74
CA GLN A 11 -6.99 -15.04 -20.35
C GLN A 11 -6.00 -14.78 -21.49
N TYR A 12 -5.77 -15.77 -22.35
CA TYR A 12 -4.75 -15.72 -23.40
C TYR A 12 -5.34 -15.80 -24.82
N LYS A 13 -6.67 -15.95 -24.95
CA LYS A 13 -7.33 -16.12 -26.24
C LYS A 13 -7.56 -14.77 -26.92
N GLN A 14 -7.27 -14.68 -28.21
CA GLN A 14 -7.59 -13.49 -29.01
C GLN A 14 -9.10 -13.38 -29.24
N SER A 15 -9.74 -14.44 -29.72
CA SER A 15 -11.19 -14.58 -29.82
C SER A 15 -11.74 -15.42 -28.67
N VAL A 16 -12.70 -14.87 -27.92
CA VAL A 16 -13.31 -15.50 -26.74
C VAL A 16 -14.72 -15.97 -27.12
N ASN A 17 -14.97 -17.28 -27.04
CA ASN A 17 -16.31 -17.83 -27.27
C ASN A 17 -17.14 -17.87 -25.97
N SER A 18 -18.39 -18.32 -26.04
CA SER A 18 -19.26 -18.41 -24.85
C SER A 18 -18.72 -19.34 -23.75
N GLU A 19 -18.10 -20.45 -24.12
CA GLU A 19 -17.52 -21.42 -23.16
C GLU A 19 -16.32 -20.85 -22.38
N ASP A 20 -15.61 -19.90 -22.98
CA ASP A 20 -14.43 -19.24 -22.42
C ASP A 20 -14.77 -18.15 -21.39
N LYS A 21 -16.02 -17.69 -21.35
CA LYS A 21 -16.52 -16.62 -20.46
C LYS A 21 -16.90 -17.12 -19.07
N THR A 22 -16.54 -18.36 -18.75
CA THR A 22 -16.77 -18.96 -17.43
C THR A 22 -15.63 -18.63 -16.48
N ASN A 23 -15.95 -18.15 -15.28
CA ASN A 23 -14.96 -17.84 -14.25
C ASN A 23 -14.57 -19.11 -13.50
N LEU A 24 -13.27 -19.38 -13.37
CA LEU A 24 -12.79 -20.55 -12.63
C LEU A 24 -13.25 -20.53 -11.16
N LYS A 25 -13.51 -19.35 -10.59
CA LYS A 25 -14.07 -19.18 -9.25
C LYS A 25 -15.32 -20.01 -9.04
N ASP A 26 -16.27 -19.91 -9.96
CA ASP A 26 -17.60 -20.50 -9.79
C ASP A 26 -17.52 -22.02 -9.89
N LEU A 27 -16.71 -22.51 -10.84
CA LEU A 27 -16.43 -23.93 -10.99
C LEU A 27 -15.75 -24.52 -9.75
N ILE A 28 -14.72 -23.85 -9.20
CA ILE A 28 -14.06 -24.32 -7.97
C ILE A 28 -15.03 -24.28 -6.79
N SER A 29 -15.84 -23.22 -6.69
CA SER A 29 -16.82 -23.07 -5.60
C SER A 29 -17.82 -24.23 -5.57
N GLN A 30 -18.34 -24.64 -6.74
CA GLN A 30 -19.29 -25.75 -6.87
C GLN A 30 -18.70 -27.10 -6.45
N HIS A 31 -17.39 -27.28 -6.60
CA HIS A 31 -16.69 -28.54 -6.32
C HIS A 31 -15.78 -28.50 -5.09
N LEU A 32 -15.88 -27.45 -4.28
CA LEU A 32 -14.94 -27.21 -3.18
C LEU A 32 -14.93 -28.36 -2.16
N SER A 33 -16.09 -28.90 -1.81
CA SER A 33 -16.22 -29.99 -0.83
C SER A 33 -15.57 -31.29 -1.35
N GLN A 34 -15.77 -31.62 -2.62
CA GLN A 34 -15.12 -32.79 -3.24
C GLN A 34 -13.60 -32.59 -3.36
N LEU A 35 -13.15 -31.39 -3.71
CA LEU A 35 -11.72 -31.07 -3.78
C LEU A 35 -11.04 -31.17 -2.40
N LEU A 36 -11.67 -30.70 -1.33
CA LEU A 36 -11.16 -30.84 0.03
C LEU A 36 -11.12 -32.30 0.50
N ALA A 37 -12.16 -33.08 0.18
CA ALA A 37 -12.19 -34.52 0.47
C ALA A 37 -11.07 -35.26 -0.27
N PHE A 38 -10.86 -34.92 -1.54
CA PHE A 38 -9.79 -35.49 -2.36
C PHE A 38 -8.40 -35.09 -1.84
N LEU A 39 -8.17 -33.82 -1.48
CA LEU A 39 -6.95 -33.35 -0.84
C LEU A 39 -6.64 -34.16 0.43
N LYS A 40 -7.64 -34.37 1.29
CA LYS A 40 -7.50 -35.18 2.51
C LYS A 40 -7.12 -36.62 2.17
N ALA A 41 -7.76 -37.24 1.18
CA ALA A 41 -7.45 -38.59 0.75
C ALA A 41 -6.01 -38.70 0.23
N CYS A 42 -5.56 -37.76 -0.62
CA CYS A 42 -4.18 -37.71 -1.12
C CYS A 42 -3.15 -37.61 0.01
N ILE A 43 -3.41 -36.77 1.02
CA ILE A 43 -2.53 -36.62 2.19
C ILE A 43 -2.44 -37.94 2.97
N LEU A 44 -3.57 -38.64 3.18
CA LEU A 44 -3.61 -39.89 3.95
C LEU A 44 -2.85 -41.03 3.28
N VAL A 45 -2.87 -41.11 1.94
CA VAL A 45 -2.14 -42.14 1.19
C VAL A 45 -0.71 -41.74 0.83
N GLY A 46 -0.28 -40.53 1.22
CA GLY A 46 1.07 -40.02 0.91
C GLY A 46 1.28 -39.57 -0.54
N ASP A 47 0.21 -39.37 -1.32
CA ASP A 47 0.29 -38.82 -2.67
C ASP A 47 0.45 -37.30 -2.61
N SER A 48 1.71 -36.88 -2.43
CA SER A 48 2.06 -35.46 -2.34
C SER A 48 1.86 -34.71 -3.66
N GLN A 49 2.02 -35.36 -4.81
CA GLN A 49 1.87 -34.70 -6.12
C GLN A 49 0.42 -34.29 -6.36
N SER A 50 -0.53 -35.21 -6.14
CA SER A 50 -1.95 -34.89 -6.26
C SER A 50 -2.39 -33.88 -5.21
N ALA A 51 -1.93 -34.02 -3.96
CA ALA A 51 -2.24 -33.06 -2.88
C ALA A 51 -1.80 -31.64 -3.22
N VAL A 52 -0.55 -31.45 -3.67
CA VAL A 52 -0.04 -30.13 -4.08
C VAL A 52 -0.77 -29.61 -5.32
N SER A 53 -1.17 -30.48 -6.24
CA SER A 53 -1.94 -30.07 -7.43
C SER A 53 -3.33 -29.53 -7.06
N VAL A 54 -4.01 -30.15 -6.10
CA VAL A 54 -5.29 -29.66 -5.58
C VAL A 54 -5.11 -28.32 -4.86
N VAL A 55 -4.05 -28.19 -4.05
CA VAL A 55 -3.69 -26.90 -3.42
C VAL A 55 -3.46 -25.81 -4.46
N PHE A 56 -2.74 -26.11 -5.54
CA PHE A 56 -2.50 -25.16 -6.63
C PHE A 56 -3.80 -24.72 -7.30
N LEU A 57 -4.73 -25.65 -7.56
CA LEU A 57 -6.04 -25.36 -8.13
C LEU A 57 -6.88 -24.46 -7.20
N MET A 58 -6.91 -24.77 -5.91
CA MET A 58 -7.74 -24.07 -4.92
C MET A 58 -7.16 -22.73 -4.44
N ASP A 59 -5.86 -22.47 -4.64
CA ASP A 59 -5.17 -21.30 -4.07
C ASP A 59 -5.85 -19.96 -4.36
N ARG A 60 -6.30 -19.73 -5.60
CA ARG A 60 -6.95 -18.47 -5.98
C ARG A 60 -8.30 -18.30 -5.26
N PHE A 61 -9.08 -19.37 -5.18
CA PHE A 61 -10.38 -19.36 -4.50
C PHE A 61 -10.23 -19.12 -2.99
N LEU A 62 -9.28 -19.81 -2.35
CA LEU A 62 -9.01 -19.66 -0.91
C LEU A 62 -8.38 -18.30 -0.56
N TYR A 63 -7.86 -17.56 -1.54
CA TYR A 63 -7.48 -16.16 -1.33
C TYR A 63 -8.67 -15.21 -1.28
N TRP A 64 -9.68 -15.43 -2.11
CA TRP A 64 -10.88 -14.58 -2.09
C TRP A 64 -11.74 -14.80 -0.84
N THR A 65 -11.66 -15.98 -0.25
CA THR A 65 -12.39 -16.36 0.99
C THR A 65 -11.54 -16.19 2.26
N ASP A 66 -10.37 -15.53 2.16
CA ASP A 66 -9.42 -15.28 3.26
C ASP A 66 -8.91 -16.54 4.00
N ALA A 67 -8.96 -17.70 3.34
CA ALA A 67 -8.48 -18.98 3.86
C ALA A 67 -7.04 -19.33 3.44
N SER A 68 -6.30 -18.37 2.89
CA SER A 68 -4.94 -18.61 2.36
C SER A 68 -3.91 -18.96 3.44
N ASN A 69 -4.09 -18.50 4.67
CA ASN A 69 -3.17 -18.83 5.77
C ASN A 69 -3.23 -20.33 6.11
N GLN A 70 -4.42 -20.92 6.12
CA GLN A 70 -4.65 -22.34 6.34
C GLN A 70 -4.05 -23.16 5.21
N LEU A 71 -4.28 -22.75 3.96
CA LEU A 71 -3.67 -23.38 2.78
C LEU A 71 -2.14 -23.39 2.85
N LEU A 72 -1.53 -22.24 3.22
CA LEU A 72 -0.09 -22.11 3.35
C LEU A 72 0.49 -22.95 4.51
N ARG A 73 -0.29 -23.28 5.54
CA ARG A 73 0.14 -24.23 6.59
C ARG A 73 0.20 -25.65 6.05
N ILE A 74 -0.84 -26.07 5.32
CA ILE A 74 -0.91 -27.40 4.71
C ILE A 74 0.26 -27.60 3.74
N ILE A 75 0.49 -26.64 2.84
CA ILE A 75 1.54 -26.78 1.81
C ILE A 75 2.95 -26.79 2.40
N LYS A 76 3.20 -26.04 3.48
CA LYS A 76 4.49 -26.06 4.19
C LYS A 76 4.71 -27.38 4.91
N ALA A 77 3.66 -27.95 5.50
CA ALA A 77 3.74 -29.27 6.10
C ALA A 77 4.04 -30.32 5.02
N LEU A 78 3.30 -30.33 3.92
CA LEU A 78 3.52 -31.23 2.78
C LEU A 78 4.96 -31.14 2.26
N HIS A 79 5.46 -29.95 1.97
CA HIS A 79 6.84 -29.78 1.48
C HIS A 79 7.89 -30.15 2.54
N LYS A 80 7.59 -30.05 3.84
CA LYS A 80 8.52 -30.50 4.89
C LYS A 80 8.67 -32.02 4.88
N TYR A 81 7.60 -32.74 4.60
CA TYR A 81 7.60 -34.21 4.50
C TYR A 81 8.08 -34.70 3.13
N TYR A 82 7.78 -33.96 2.06
CA TYR A 82 8.12 -34.29 0.67
C TYR A 82 8.84 -33.10 0.00
N PRO A 83 10.14 -32.92 0.27
CA PRO A 83 10.90 -31.76 -0.21
C PRO A 83 11.07 -31.71 -1.73
N ASP A 84 11.00 -32.86 -2.40
CA ASP A 84 11.13 -32.98 -3.86
C ASP A 84 9.81 -32.74 -4.61
N THR A 85 8.70 -32.49 -3.90
CA THR A 85 7.41 -32.26 -4.54
C THR A 85 7.31 -30.82 -5.05
N PRO A 86 7.06 -30.61 -6.36
CA PRO A 86 7.11 -29.28 -6.97
C PRO A 86 5.95 -28.40 -6.53
N ILE A 87 6.27 -27.22 -6.00
CA ILE A 87 5.28 -26.21 -5.59
C ILE A 87 5.14 -25.15 -6.68
N ALA A 88 3.90 -24.89 -7.09
CA ALA A 88 3.62 -23.90 -8.13
C ALA A 88 4.07 -22.48 -7.70
N PRO A 89 4.70 -21.70 -8.60
CA PRO A 89 5.07 -20.30 -8.36
C PRO A 89 3.90 -19.45 -7.85
N GLN A 90 2.67 -19.71 -8.32
CA GLN A 90 1.45 -19.08 -7.80
C GLN A 90 1.32 -19.15 -6.27
N VAL A 91 1.62 -20.31 -5.67
CA VAL A 91 1.49 -20.53 -4.22
C VAL A 91 2.65 -19.86 -3.46
N VAL A 92 3.84 -19.79 -4.06
CA VAL A 92 4.97 -19.04 -3.48
C VAL A 92 4.67 -17.54 -3.49
N ILE A 93 4.12 -17.04 -4.59
CA ILE A 93 3.64 -15.66 -4.72
C ILE A 93 2.49 -15.38 -3.73
N ARG A 94 1.62 -16.36 -3.42
CA ARG A 94 0.60 -16.22 -2.36
C ARG A 94 1.23 -15.88 -1.02
N GLN A 95 2.32 -16.54 -0.65
CA GLN A 95 3.05 -16.23 0.58
C GLN A 95 3.61 -14.80 0.56
N ALA A 96 4.10 -14.31 -0.59
CA ALA A 96 4.50 -12.90 -0.73
C ALA A 96 3.30 -11.97 -0.50
N ARG A 97 2.17 -12.18 -1.19
CA ARG A 97 0.96 -11.37 -1.04
C ARG A 97 0.45 -11.30 0.40
N LEU A 98 0.38 -12.43 1.12
CA LEU A 98 -0.02 -12.41 2.53
C LEU A 98 1.01 -11.70 3.42
N SER A 99 2.30 -11.78 3.08
CA SER A 99 3.34 -11.03 3.78
C SER A 99 3.17 -9.53 3.57
N VAL A 100 2.81 -9.09 2.36
CA VAL A 100 2.45 -7.68 2.10
C VAL A 100 1.23 -7.25 2.92
N SER A 101 0.15 -8.04 2.91
CA SER A 101 -1.09 -7.72 3.64
C SER A 101 -0.90 -7.68 5.16
N SER A 102 -0.01 -8.51 5.70
CA SER A 102 0.31 -8.54 7.14
C SER A 102 1.42 -7.57 7.56
N GLY A 103 1.88 -6.69 6.66
CA GLY A 103 2.96 -5.72 6.94
C GLY A 103 4.37 -6.31 7.00
N LYS A 104 4.54 -7.61 6.69
CA LYS A 104 5.83 -8.31 6.62
C LYS A 104 6.55 -8.03 5.29
N LEU A 105 6.81 -6.75 5.01
CA LEU A 105 7.30 -6.27 3.71
C LEU A 105 8.65 -6.87 3.33
N GLN A 106 9.58 -7.04 4.26
CA GLN A 106 10.89 -7.67 4.01
C GLN A 106 10.76 -9.12 3.53
N LYS A 107 9.83 -9.88 4.13
CA LYS A 107 9.56 -11.26 3.73
C LYS A 107 8.95 -11.32 2.33
N ALA A 108 8.03 -10.41 2.02
CA ALA A 108 7.48 -10.29 0.67
C ALA A 108 8.60 -9.95 -0.33
N GLU A 109 9.41 -8.95 -0.01
CA GLU A 109 10.47 -8.45 -0.88
C GLU A 109 11.52 -9.52 -1.19
N TYR A 110 11.91 -10.33 -0.22
CA TYR A 110 12.84 -11.44 -0.45
C TYR A 110 12.28 -12.48 -1.43
N ILE A 111 11.02 -12.88 -1.23
CA ILE A 111 10.35 -13.85 -2.12
C ILE A 111 10.27 -13.28 -3.54
N LEU A 112 9.77 -12.06 -3.67
CA LEU A 112 9.58 -11.40 -4.96
C LEU A 112 10.92 -11.17 -5.66
N SER A 113 11.93 -10.68 -4.93
CA SER A 113 13.26 -10.46 -5.49
C SER A 113 13.89 -11.78 -5.92
N SER A 114 13.79 -12.86 -5.16
CA SER A 114 14.31 -14.16 -5.61
C SER A 114 13.65 -14.62 -6.90
N LEU A 115 12.32 -14.53 -7.01
CA LEU A 115 11.61 -14.91 -8.23
C LEU A 115 11.97 -14.01 -9.41
N ILE A 116 12.18 -12.71 -9.16
CA ILE A 116 12.57 -11.75 -10.20
C ILE A 116 13.95 -12.08 -10.75
N ASN A 117 14.95 -12.29 -9.89
CA ASN A 117 16.34 -12.34 -10.31
C ASN A 117 16.80 -13.73 -10.73
N ASN A 118 16.13 -14.78 -10.24
CA ASN A 118 16.39 -16.15 -10.66
C ASN A 118 15.44 -16.58 -11.79
N SER A 119 14.98 -15.66 -12.63
CA SER A 119 14.14 -15.99 -13.80
C SER A 119 12.94 -16.89 -13.46
N GLY A 120 12.23 -16.53 -12.38
CA GLY A 120 11.06 -17.24 -11.88
C GLY A 120 11.35 -18.56 -11.15
N GLU A 121 12.61 -18.98 -10.99
CA GLU A 121 12.92 -20.29 -10.40
C GLU A 121 12.50 -20.41 -8.93
N THR A 122 11.91 -21.56 -8.60
CA THR A 122 11.43 -21.88 -7.26
C THR A 122 11.40 -23.39 -7.04
N GLY A 123 12.07 -23.84 -5.97
CA GLY A 123 12.18 -25.26 -5.63
C GLY A 123 12.53 -26.16 -6.83
N CYS A 124 11.80 -27.27 -6.98
CA CYS A 124 11.94 -28.22 -8.09
C CYS A 124 10.88 -28.02 -9.21
N TRP A 125 10.23 -26.86 -9.29
CA TRP A 125 9.26 -26.56 -10.35
C TRP A 125 9.96 -26.48 -11.71
N LYS A 126 9.42 -27.19 -12.71
CA LYS A 126 9.95 -27.19 -14.08
C LYS A 126 9.04 -26.40 -15.01
N TYR A 127 9.62 -25.45 -15.73
CA TYR A 127 8.96 -24.67 -16.77
C TYR A 127 9.08 -25.39 -18.12
N HIS A 128 8.00 -25.39 -18.90
CA HIS A 128 8.00 -25.97 -20.25
C HIS A 128 8.42 -24.96 -21.33
N VAL A 129 8.20 -23.67 -21.07
CA VAL A 129 8.52 -22.57 -21.99
C VAL A 129 9.11 -21.38 -21.22
N ASP A 130 10.03 -20.63 -21.84
CA ASP A 130 10.68 -19.48 -21.18
C ASP A 130 9.71 -18.32 -20.94
N SER A 131 8.63 -18.22 -21.73
CA SER A 131 7.58 -17.21 -21.50
C SER A 131 6.90 -17.37 -20.14
N ASP A 132 6.82 -18.58 -19.59
CA ASP A 132 6.24 -18.80 -18.26
C ASP A 132 7.13 -18.22 -17.14
N ARG A 133 8.45 -18.22 -17.35
CA ARG A 133 9.41 -17.57 -16.43
C ARG A 133 9.21 -16.06 -16.43
N VAL A 134 9.07 -15.47 -17.63
CA VAL A 134 8.76 -14.03 -17.79
C VAL A 134 7.41 -13.68 -17.18
N LEU A 135 6.40 -14.54 -17.29
CA LEU A 135 5.11 -14.37 -16.64
C LEU A 135 5.26 -14.31 -15.10
N VAL A 136 6.02 -15.23 -14.50
CA VAL A 136 6.29 -15.24 -13.05
C VAL A 136 7.05 -13.99 -12.61
N GLN A 137 8.05 -13.55 -13.38
CA GLN A 137 8.76 -12.29 -13.12
C GLN A 137 7.81 -11.09 -13.20
N SER A 138 6.95 -11.02 -14.22
CA SER A 138 6.00 -9.92 -14.44
C SER A 138 5.01 -9.79 -13.28
N VAL A 139 4.45 -10.92 -12.81
CA VAL A 139 3.58 -10.93 -11.62
C VAL A 139 4.36 -10.52 -10.36
N SER A 140 5.61 -10.96 -10.22
CA SER A 140 6.44 -10.60 -9.06
C SER A 140 6.77 -9.10 -9.03
N VAL A 141 7.09 -8.52 -10.19
CA VAL A 141 7.31 -7.08 -10.37
C VAL A 141 6.03 -6.29 -10.08
N GLN A 142 4.88 -6.75 -10.57
CA GLN A 142 3.58 -6.15 -10.26
C GLN A 142 3.35 -6.08 -8.75
N ILE A 143 3.56 -7.19 -8.02
CA ILE A 143 3.35 -7.21 -6.55
C ILE A 143 4.36 -6.31 -5.84
N ARG A 144 5.62 -6.26 -6.30
CA ARG A 144 6.62 -5.35 -5.77
C ARG A 144 6.19 -3.89 -5.90
N GLY A 145 5.61 -3.51 -7.04
CA GLY A 145 5.05 -2.17 -7.19
C GLY A 145 3.80 -1.94 -6.32
N GLN A 146 3.00 -2.97 -6.02
CA GLN A 146 1.93 -2.87 -5.01
C GLN A 146 2.49 -2.64 -3.60
N VAL A 147 3.64 -3.22 -3.25
CA VAL A 147 4.34 -2.95 -1.98
C VAL A 147 4.73 -1.48 -1.89
N LEU A 148 5.37 -0.94 -2.94
CA LEU A 148 5.74 0.48 -2.99
C LEU A 148 4.51 1.40 -2.96
N GLN A 149 3.43 1.03 -3.66
CA GLN A 149 2.16 1.75 -3.60
C GLN A 149 1.60 1.80 -2.18
N LYS A 150 1.62 0.68 -1.43
CA LYS A 150 1.15 0.67 -0.03
C LYS A 150 2.03 1.53 0.88
N LEU A 151 3.35 1.48 0.69
CA LEU A 151 4.27 2.35 1.41
C LEU A 151 4.01 3.83 1.10
N GLY A 152 3.74 4.17 -0.17
CA GLY A 152 3.34 5.50 -0.61
C GLY A 152 1.98 5.93 -0.06
N LYS A 153 0.96 5.06 -0.02
CA LYS A 153 -0.37 5.38 0.55
C LYS A 153 -0.29 5.73 2.04
N LYS A 154 0.55 5.00 2.79
CA LYS A 154 0.79 5.27 4.21
C LYS A 154 1.61 6.54 4.42
N CYS A 155 2.50 6.82 3.49
CA CYS A 155 3.34 8.01 3.49
C CYS A 155 2.96 8.90 2.30
N ALA A 156 1.81 9.60 2.36
CA ALA A 156 1.40 10.55 1.31
C ALA A 156 2.50 11.56 0.93
N TYR A 157 3.49 11.74 1.81
CA TYR A 157 4.62 12.66 1.72
C TYR A 157 5.97 12.00 1.35
N VAL A 158 6.04 10.68 1.17
CA VAL A 158 7.25 9.97 0.69
C VAL A 158 6.99 9.50 -0.73
N GLY A 159 7.56 10.22 -1.70
CA GLY A 159 7.35 10.07 -3.14
C GLY A 159 7.85 8.76 -3.75
N LEU A 160 7.34 7.62 -3.27
CA LEU A 160 7.54 6.29 -3.88
C LEU A 160 6.54 6.01 -5.02
N TRP A 161 5.68 6.97 -5.34
CA TRP A 161 4.68 6.84 -6.41
C TRP A 161 5.33 6.63 -7.77
N ARG A 162 6.47 7.30 -8.03
CA ARG A 162 7.21 7.18 -9.29
C ARG A 162 7.81 5.79 -9.43
N GLU A 163 8.47 5.28 -8.40
CA GLU A 163 9.06 3.94 -8.40
C GLU A 163 7.98 2.85 -8.48
N ALA A 164 6.83 3.06 -7.80
CA ALA A 164 5.67 2.18 -7.95
C ALA A 164 5.11 2.19 -9.38
N ALA A 165 5.05 3.37 -10.01
CA ALA A 165 4.63 3.55 -11.41
C ALA A 165 5.61 2.88 -12.39
N GLU A 166 6.92 2.99 -12.16
CA GLU A 166 7.95 2.32 -12.96
C GLU A 166 7.84 0.79 -12.86
N LEU A 167 7.59 0.25 -11.67
CA LEU A 167 7.36 -1.19 -11.49
C LEU A 167 6.04 -1.64 -12.13
N MET A 168 4.97 -0.85 -12.04
CA MET A 168 3.73 -1.17 -12.78
C MET A 168 3.99 -1.18 -14.28
N TRP A 169 4.68 -0.18 -14.81
CA TRP A 169 5.05 -0.14 -16.22
C TRP A 169 5.90 -1.35 -16.60
N ALA A 170 6.93 -1.69 -15.82
CA ALA A 170 7.76 -2.87 -16.06
C ALA A 170 6.95 -4.17 -16.12
N SER A 171 5.95 -4.31 -15.24
CA SER A 171 5.03 -5.45 -15.29
C SER A 171 4.19 -5.48 -16.57
N LEU A 172 3.72 -4.33 -17.05
CA LEU A 172 2.99 -4.24 -18.32
C LEU A 172 3.87 -4.66 -19.49
N VAL A 173 5.11 -4.17 -19.57
CA VAL A 173 6.08 -4.58 -20.61
C VAL A 173 6.22 -6.10 -20.61
N GLY A 174 6.36 -6.71 -19.43
CA GLY A 174 6.48 -8.16 -19.28
C GLY A 174 5.24 -8.93 -19.73
N PHE A 175 4.04 -8.49 -19.34
CA PHE A 175 2.79 -9.15 -19.76
C PHE A 175 2.49 -9.01 -21.25
N PHE A 176 2.80 -7.87 -21.86
CA PHE A 176 2.64 -7.66 -23.30
C PHE A 176 3.71 -8.37 -24.14
N ALA A 177 4.89 -8.62 -23.57
CA ALA A 177 5.95 -9.34 -24.27
C ALA A 177 5.66 -10.83 -24.44
N LEU A 178 4.75 -11.42 -23.65
CA LEU A 178 4.41 -12.84 -23.75
C LEU A 178 3.88 -13.21 -25.16
N PRO A 179 4.14 -14.43 -25.66
CA PRO A 179 3.65 -14.88 -26.97
C PRO A 179 2.14 -14.72 -27.12
N GLN A 180 1.41 -14.96 -26.04
CA GLN A 180 0.02 -14.56 -25.87
C GLN A 180 -0.02 -13.61 -24.67
N PRO A 181 -0.33 -12.32 -24.88
CA PRO A 181 -0.37 -11.35 -23.79
C PRO A 181 -1.31 -11.77 -22.66
N ASP A 182 -0.86 -11.62 -21.41
CA ASP A 182 -1.69 -11.94 -20.24
C ASP A 182 -2.72 -10.84 -20.03
N LYS A 183 -3.92 -10.98 -20.63
CA LYS A 183 -5.00 -9.98 -20.51
C LYS A 183 -5.36 -9.68 -19.05
N LYS A 184 -5.33 -10.71 -18.19
CA LYS A 184 -5.65 -10.56 -16.76
C LYS A 184 -4.57 -9.77 -16.03
N GLY A 185 -3.30 -10.11 -16.26
CA GLY A 185 -2.15 -9.40 -15.73
C GLY A 185 -2.12 -7.94 -16.18
N ILE A 186 -2.36 -7.69 -17.46
CA ILE A 186 -2.44 -6.35 -18.07
C ILE A 186 -3.56 -5.53 -17.43
N GLY A 187 -4.78 -6.06 -17.38
CA GLY A 187 -5.91 -5.37 -16.73
C GLY A 187 -5.61 -5.02 -15.28
N ALA A 188 -5.14 -6.00 -14.50
CA ALA A 188 -4.77 -5.76 -13.11
C ALA A 188 -3.68 -4.68 -12.95
N SER A 189 -2.62 -4.71 -13.76
CA SER A 189 -1.55 -3.69 -13.71
C SER A 189 -2.05 -2.31 -14.12
N LEU A 190 -2.90 -2.20 -15.14
CA LEU A 190 -3.48 -0.92 -15.57
C LEU A 190 -4.38 -0.30 -14.49
N GLY A 191 -5.21 -1.10 -13.82
CA GLY A 191 -6.04 -0.61 -12.72
C GLY A 191 -5.21 -0.14 -11.52
N LEU A 192 -4.17 -0.89 -11.14
CA LEU A 192 -3.23 -0.48 -10.09
C LEU A 192 -2.46 0.78 -10.48
N PHE A 193 -2.05 0.87 -11.74
CA PHE A 193 -1.36 2.02 -12.27
C PHE A 193 -2.25 3.28 -12.28
N ALA A 194 -3.53 3.16 -12.66
CA ALA A 194 -4.50 4.24 -12.52
C ALA A 194 -4.57 4.76 -11.08
N ASN A 195 -4.64 3.87 -10.09
CA ASN A 195 -4.64 4.25 -8.67
C ASN A 195 -3.35 4.96 -8.23
N ILE A 196 -2.19 4.55 -8.78
CA ILE A 196 -0.92 5.24 -8.53
C ILE A 196 -0.95 6.65 -9.14
N LEU A 197 -1.41 6.81 -10.37
CA LEU A 197 -1.51 8.12 -11.04
C LEU A 197 -2.46 9.09 -10.33
N VAL A 198 -3.57 8.59 -9.76
CA VAL A 198 -4.48 9.39 -8.93
C VAL A 198 -3.80 9.89 -7.65
N SER A 199 -2.90 9.07 -7.08
CA SER A 199 -2.21 9.39 -5.83
C SER A 199 -0.94 10.22 -6.04
N MET A 200 -0.36 10.18 -7.24
CA MET A 200 0.84 10.90 -7.61
C MET A 200 0.59 12.41 -7.71
N ASN A 201 1.59 13.23 -7.34
CA ASN A 201 1.55 14.68 -7.58
C ASN A 201 1.97 15.02 -9.02
N ASP A 202 1.71 16.26 -9.46
CA ASP A 202 1.93 16.65 -10.86
C ASP A 202 3.41 16.69 -11.25
N LYS A 203 4.32 16.98 -10.30
CA LYS A 203 5.77 17.00 -10.53
C LYS A 203 6.31 15.60 -10.80
N ASP A 204 5.91 14.63 -9.97
CA ASP A 204 6.28 13.23 -10.13
C ASP A 204 5.69 12.66 -11.42
N PHE A 205 4.43 13.03 -11.74
CA PHE A 205 3.80 12.65 -12.99
C PHE A 205 4.54 13.19 -14.21
N HIS A 206 4.92 14.48 -14.20
CA HIS A 206 5.67 15.07 -15.30
C HIS A 206 7.04 14.40 -15.47
N THR A 207 7.74 14.12 -14.36
CA THR A 207 9.03 13.42 -14.37
C THR A 207 8.89 11.99 -14.93
N PHE A 208 7.85 11.27 -14.50
CA PHE A 208 7.55 9.93 -15.00
C PHE A 208 7.21 9.95 -16.50
N LYS A 209 6.33 10.87 -16.94
CA LYS A 209 5.91 11.01 -18.34
C LYS A 209 7.08 11.37 -19.28
N THR A 210 8.03 12.17 -18.80
CA THR A 210 9.19 12.63 -19.60
C THR A 210 10.38 11.67 -19.58
N SER A 211 10.29 10.57 -18.83
CA SER A 211 11.37 9.60 -18.72
C SER A 211 11.61 8.86 -20.04
N PRO A 212 12.81 8.93 -20.64
CA PRO A 212 13.06 8.48 -22.02
C PRO A 212 12.99 6.96 -22.20
N HIS A 213 13.05 6.20 -21.11
CA HIS A 213 12.95 4.74 -21.12
C HIS A 213 11.51 4.24 -20.92
N ILE A 214 10.56 5.12 -20.57
CA ILE A 214 9.16 4.77 -20.33
C ILE A 214 8.37 5.12 -21.59
N ASP A 215 8.05 4.09 -22.38
CA ASP A 215 7.15 4.25 -23.52
C ASP A 215 5.74 3.78 -23.16
N LEU A 216 4.87 4.74 -22.85
CA LEU A 216 3.45 4.54 -22.63
C LEU A 216 2.69 5.38 -23.65
N CYS A 217 2.61 4.89 -24.88
CA CYS A 217 2.00 5.61 -26.00
C CYS A 217 0.59 6.14 -25.67
N PHE A 218 -0.24 5.36 -24.98
CA PHE A 218 -1.60 5.77 -24.58
C PHE A 218 -1.64 6.91 -23.54
N LEU A 219 -0.53 7.18 -22.84
CA LEU A 219 -0.43 8.29 -21.88
C LEU A 219 0.15 9.57 -22.49
N LYS A 220 0.92 9.46 -23.58
CA LYS A 220 1.56 10.61 -24.23
C LYS A 220 0.52 11.63 -24.71
N GLU A 221 -0.66 11.16 -25.08
CA GLU A 221 -1.79 11.97 -25.57
C GLU A 221 -2.52 12.78 -24.49
N LYS A 222 -2.29 12.51 -23.19
CA LYS A 222 -2.97 13.21 -22.09
C LYS A 222 -1.96 13.99 -21.26
N ASP A 223 -2.20 15.29 -21.08
CA ASP A 223 -1.29 16.17 -20.34
C ASP A 223 -1.53 16.21 -18.82
N HIS A 224 -2.60 15.56 -18.35
CA HIS A 224 -2.97 15.56 -16.94
C HIS A 224 -3.00 14.14 -16.35
N ARG A 225 -2.51 13.99 -15.12
CA ARG A 225 -2.44 12.70 -14.41
C ARG A 225 -3.80 12.02 -14.24
N LEU A 226 -4.85 12.79 -13.95
CA LEU A 226 -6.22 12.26 -13.81
C LEU A 226 -6.80 11.75 -15.14
N LEU A 227 -6.49 12.42 -16.25
CA LEU A 227 -6.90 11.93 -17.57
C LEU A 227 -6.14 10.66 -17.95
N SER A 228 -4.85 10.61 -17.64
CA SER A 228 -4.01 9.42 -17.78
C SER A 228 -4.51 8.26 -16.92
N ALA A 229 -4.95 8.54 -15.69
CA ALA A 229 -5.55 7.55 -14.80
C ALA A 229 -6.90 7.04 -15.31
N ALA A 230 -7.75 7.94 -15.80
CA ALA A 230 -9.04 7.57 -16.40
C ALA A 230 -8.85 6.66 -17.62
N GLU A 231 -7.86 6.97 -18.47
CA GLU A 231 -7.53 6.16 -19.64
C GLU A 231 -7.00 4.77 -19.25
N ALA A 232 -6.05 4.71 -18.30
CA ALA A 232 -5.54 3.44 -17.79
C ALA A 232 -6.66 2.59 -17.14
N ALA A 233 -7.56 3.21 -16.38
CA ALA A 233 -8.73 2.55 -15.81
C ALA A 233 -9.67 2.03 -16.90
N LYS A 234 -9.95 2.83 -17.95
CA LYS A 234 -10.77 2.41 -19.10
C LYS A 234 -10.14 1.22 -19.84
N MET A 235 -8.83 1.23 -20.07
CA MET A 235 -8.12 0.08 -20.65
C MET A 235 -8.25 -1.15 -19.74
N SER A 236 -8.09 -1.00 -18.42
CA SER A 236 -8.26 -2.09 -17.46
C SER A 236 -9.65 -2.73 -17.56
N VAL A 237 -10.69 -1.93 -17.71
CA VAL A 237 -12.08 -2.38 -17.91
C VAL A 237 -12.18 -3.28 -19.14
N VAL A 238 -11.59 -2.89 -20.27
CA VAL A 238 -11.60 -3.67 -21.52
C VAL A 238 -10.90 -5.02 -21.36
N TYR A 239 -9.74 -5.05 -20.70
CA TYR A 239 -9.00 -6.29 -20.46
C TYR A 239 -9.67 -7.22 -19.43
N SER A 240 -10.55 -6.69 -18.59
CA SER A 240 -11.27 -7.42 -17.54
C SER A 240 -12.78 -7.53 -17.80
N GLN A 241 -13.21 -7.35 -19.05
CA GLN A 241 -14.62 -7.21 -19.43
C GLN A 241 -15.52 -8.41 -19.08
N TYR A 242 -14.97 -9.58 -18.77
CA TYR A 242 -15.72 -10.79 -18.35
C TYR A 242 -15.71 -10.99 -16.83
N THR A 243 -15.29 -9.99 -16.06
CA THR A 243 -15.17 -10.08 -14.60
C THR A 243 -15.82 -8.87 -13.94
N PRO A 244 -17.07 -8.99 -13.43
CA PRO A 244 -17.90 -7.85 -13.06
C PRO A 244 -17.27 -6.97 -11.97
N LEU A 245 -16.68 -7.58 -10.94
CA LEU A 245 -16.01 -6.84 -9.87
C LEU A 245 -14.84 -5.98 -10.38
N TYR A 246 -14.04 -6.48 -11.33
CA TYR A 246 -12.93 -5.72 -11.89
C TYR A 246 -13.42 -4.62 -12.83
N VAL A 247 -14.49 -4.86 -13.60
CA VAL A 247 -15.15 -3.81 -14.38
C VAL A 247 -15.65 -2.72 -13.45
N LEU A 248 -16.46 -3.05 -12.44
CA LEU A 248 -17.00 -2.12 -11.44
C LEU A 248 -15.90 -1.29 -10.77
N SER A 249 -14.84 -1.93 -10.28
CA SER A 249 -13.74 -1.24 -9.60
C SER A 249 -13.06 -0.21 -10.51
N ASN A 250 -12.84 -0.55 -11.78
CA ASN A 250 -12.10 0.32 -12.70
C ASN A 250 -12.98 1.40 -13.33
N VAL A 251 -14.26 1.13 -13.64
CA VAL A 251 -15.17 2.19 -14.12
C VAL A 251 -15.48 3.21 -13.03
N VAL A 252 -15.58 2.80 -11.75
CA VAL A 252 -15.69 3.74 -10.63
C VAL A 252 -14.44 4.61 -10.53
N THR A 253 -13.25 4.03 -10.71
CA THR A 253 -11.98 4.78 -10.73
C THR A 253 -11.94 5.77 -11.89
N GLN A 254 -12.30 5.32 -13.10
CA GLN A 254 -12.40 6.16 -14.30
C GLN A 254 -13.37 7.32 -14.09
N GLY A 255 -14.60 7.05 -13.68
CA GLY A 255 -15.63 8.06 -13.42
C GLY A 255 -15.19 9.07 -12.37
N THR A 256 -14.56 8.61 -11.29
CA THR A 256 -14.01 9.49 -10.24
C THR A 256 -12.92 10.41 -10.80
N CYS A 257 -12.03 9.89 -11.64
CA CYS A 257 -10.97 10.68 -12.27
C CYS A 257 -11.52 11.76 -13.20
N LEU A 258 -12.51 11.40 -14.04
CA LEU A 258 -13.14 12.31 -15.00
C LEU A 258 -13.95 13.40 -14.29
N LEU A 259 -14.76 13.01 -13.29
CA LEU A 259 -15.51 13.93 -12.44
C LEU A 259 -14.57 14.89 -11.70
N SER A 260 -13.47 14.39 -11.15
CA SER A 260 -12.49 15.24 -10.47
C SER A 260 -11.79 16.19 -11.45
N TYR A 261 -11.42 15.69 -12.63
CA TYR A 261 -10.76 16.51 -13.66
C TYR A 261 -11.68 17.60 -14.21
N SER A 262 -12.99 17.37 -14.31
CA SER A 262 -13.93 18.38 -14.85
C SER A 262 -14.00 19.66 -14.02
N PHE A 263 -13.57 19.61 -12.75
CA PHE A 263 -13.43 20.74 -11.85
C PHE A 263 -11.98 21.19 -11.61
N SER A 264 -11.01 20.57 -12.30
CA SER A 264 -9.61 21.01 -12.27
C SER A 264 -9.46 22.38 -12.97
N PRO A 265 -8.56 23.25 -12.49
CA PRO A 265 -8.18 24.48 -13.21
C PRO A 265 -7.66 24.21 -14.64
N SER A 266 -7.20 22.99 -14.92
CA SER A 266 -6.72 22.58 -16.24
C SER A 266 -7.84 22.23 -17.22
N CYS A 267 -9.09 22.09 -16.76
CA CYS A 267 -10.23 21.77 -17.62
C CYS A 267 -10.93 23.04 -18.10
N SER A 268 -11.05 23.22 -19.42
CA SER A 268 -11.84 24.33 -19.97
C SER A 268 -13.34 24.15 -19.67
N ASN A 269 -14.06 25.27 -19.56
CA ASN A 269 -15.52 25.23 -19.38
C ASN A 269 -16.25 24.53 -20.55
N THR A 270 -15.68 24.58 -21.76
CA THR A 270 -16.24 23.93 -22.96
C THR A 270 -16.10 22.41 -22.95
N GLN A 271 -15.11 21.86 -22.21
CA GLN A 271 -14.88 20.42 -22.12
C GLN A 271 -15.49 19.79 -20.86
N ARG A 272 -15.84 20.61 -19.86
CA ARG A 272 -16.39 20.16 -18.57
C ARG A 272 -17.57 19.22 -18.75
N GLU A 273 -18.56 19.63 -19.56
CA GLU A 273 -19.77 18.84 -19.79
C GLU A 273 -19.44 17.49 -20.44
N ALA A 274 -18.53 17.45 -21.42
CA ALA A 274 -18.11 16.22 -22.07
C ALA A 274 -17.44 15.23 -21.10
N PHE A 275 -16.66 15.71 -20.13
CA PHE A 275 -16.07 14.84 -19.09
C PHE A 275 -17.10 14.38 -18.06
N LEU A 276 -18.07 15.22 -17.69
CA LEU A 276 -19.19 14.83 -16.83
C LEU A 276 -20.06 13.74 -17.48
N ILE A 277 -20.32 13.84 -18.78
CA ILE A 277 -21.05 12.81 -19.54
C ILE A 277 -20.27 11.48 -19.55
N GLN A 278 -18.96 11.52 -19.76
CA GLN A 278 -18.12 10.30 -19.68
C GLN A 278 -18.04 9.73 -18.26
N ALA A 279 -18.01 10.57 -17.23
CA ALA A 279 -18.06 10.13 -15.84
C ALA A 279 -19.40 9.45 -15.53
N LYS A 280 -20.51 10.05 -16.00
CA LYS A 280 -21.85 9.48 -15.92
C LYS A 280 -21.89 8.08 -16.56
N GLU A 281 -21.45 7.95 -17.80
CA GLU A 281 -21.39 6.66 -18.52
C GLU A 281 -20.59 5.62 -17.72
N ALA A 282 -19.43 5.99 -17.17
CA ALA A 282 -18.62 5.08 -16.37
C ALA A 282 -19.34 4.59 -15.10
N PHE A 283 -20.02 5.47 -14.35
CA PHE A 283 -20.78 5.05 -13.17
C PHE A 283 -22.00 4.19 -13.54
N GLU A 284 -22.71 4.52 -14.62
CA GLU A 284 -23.83 3.71 -15.13
C GLU A 284 -23.38 2.30 -15.51
N ILE A 285 -22.25 2.16 -16.21
CA ILE A 285 -21.66 0.83 -16.52
C ILE A 285 -21.39 0.06 -15.23
N GLY A 286 -20.83 0.71 -14.21
CA GLY A 286 -20.57 0.10 -12.90
C GLY A 286 -21.84 -0.45 -12.25
N LEU A 287 -22.91 0.35 -12.21
CA LEU A 287 -24.21 -0.02 -11.64
C LEU A 287 -24.93 -1.13 -12.43
N LEU A 288 -24.56 -1.33 -13.69
CA LEU A 288 -25.10 -2.38 -14.56
C LEU A 288 -24.27 -3.69 -14.52
N THR A 289 -23.17 -3.74 -13.78
CA THR A 289 -22.36 -4.97 -13.65
C THR A 289 -23.05 -6.11 -12.90
N LYS A 290 -24.11 -5.80 -12.14
CA LYS A 290 -25.00 -6.79 -11.51
C LYS A 290 -26.46 -6.42 -11.69
N THR A 291 -27.28 -7.47 -11.76
CA THR A 291 -28.74 -7.35 -11.69
C THR A 291 -29.20 -7.18 -10.25
N ASP A 292 -30.42 -6.68 -10.07
CA ASP A 292 -30.98 -6.38 -8.75
C ASP A 292 -31.30 -7.65 -7.94
N GLU A 293 -31.31 -8.81 -8.58
CA GLU A 293 -31.61 -10.10 -7.96
C GLU A 293 -30.36 -10.85 -7.46
N GLU A 294 -29.16 -10.40 -7.83
CA GLU A 294 -27.93 -11.09 -7.48
C GLU A 294 -27.40 -10.72 -6.09
N ALA A 295 -27.11 -11.76 -5.28
CA ALA A 295 -26.46 -11.57 -3.99
C ALA A 295 -25.02 -11.02 -4.13
N VAL A 296 -24.63 -10.14 -3.20
CA VAL A 296 -23.30 -9.51 -3.15
C VAL A 296 -22.65 -9.75 -1.79
N PRO A 297 -21.90 -10.86 -1.62
CA PRO A 297 -21.30 -11.22 -0.34
C PRO A 297 -20.01 -10.44 -0.01
N SER A 298 -19.51 -9.63 -0.95
CA SER A 298 -18.23 -8.93 -0.82
C SER A 298 -18.44 -7.51 -0.30
N LYS A 299 -17.83 -7.20 0.85
CA LYS A 299 -17.80 -5.83 1.40
C LYS A 299 -17.25 -4.82 0.40
N LEU A 300 -16.17 -5.19 -0.31
CA LEU A 300 -15.55 -4.31 -1.31
C LEU A 300 -16.52 -4.03 -2.47
N GLU A 301 -17.26 -5.04 -2.90
CA GLU A 301 -18.18 -4.91 -4.03
C GLU A 301 -19.38 -4.03 -3.66
N LEU A 302 -19.97 -4.24 -2.47
CA LEU A 302 -21.02 -3.35 -1.92
C LEU A 302 -20.53 -1.90 -1.81
N HIS A 303 -19.33 -1.69 -1.27
CA HIS A 303 -18.74 -0.36 -1.19
C HIS A 303 -18.62 0.33 -2.56
N LEU A 304 -18.18 -0.41 -3.59
CA LEU A 304 -18.05 0.12 -4.93
C LEU A 304 -19.40 0.46 -5.56
N PHE A 305 -20.45 -0.34 -5.32
CA PHE A 305 -21.81 -0.02 -5.77
C PHE A 305 -22.35 1.25 -5.10
N THR A 306 -22.22 1.36 -3.77
CA THR A 306 -22.63 2.57 -3.04
C THR A 306 -21.84 3.80 -3.51
N LYS A 307 -20.52 3.66 -3.72
CA LYS A 307 -19.67 4.72 -4.27
C LYS A 307 -20.09 5.12 -5.69
N ALA A 308 -20.42 4.16 -6.55
CA ALA A 308 -20.89 4.43 -7.90
C ALA A 308 -22.22 5.20 -7.89
N ALA A 309 -23.18 4.78 -7.06
CA ALA A 309 -24.48 5.42 -6.90
C ALA A 309 -24.35 6.86 -6.39
N TYR A 310 -23.56 7.07 -5.34
CA TYR A 310 -23.28 8.41 -4.81
C TYR A 310 -22.60 9.31 -5.85
N SER A 311 -21.56 8.80 -6.53
CA SER A 311 -20.81 9.58 -7.51
C SER A 311 -21.66 9.92 -8.75
N LEU A 312 -22.58 9.04 -9.13
CA LEU A 312 -23.56 9.30 -10.17
C LEU A 312 -24.51 10.44 -9.77
N ALA A 313 -25.03 10.44 -8.53
CA ALA A 313 -25.86 11.52 -8.02
C ALA A 313 -25.14 12.88 -8.04
N VAL A 314 -23.87 12.90 -7.63
CA VAL A 314 -23.02 14.10 -7.74
C VAL A 314 -22.84 14.53 -9.19
N THR A 315 -22.62 13.59 -10.11
CA THR A 315 -22.46 13.90 -11.53
C THR A 315 -23.75 14.50 -12.13
N HIS A 316 -24.91 13.94 -11.79
CA HIS A 316 -26.23 14.44 -12.22
C HIS A 316 -26.54 15.85 -11.71
N ARG A 317 -26.12 16.18 -10.48
CA ARG A 317 -26.19 17.54 -9.94
C ARG A 317 -25.53 18.55 -10.88
N TRP A 318 -24.34 18.21 -11.36
CA TRP A 318 -23.54 19.09 -12.21
C TRP A 318 -23.96 19.10 -13.68
N LEU A 319 -24.68 18.06 -14.12
CA LEU A 319 -25.33 18.01 -15.43
C LEU A 319 -26.70 18.71 -15.45
N GLY A 320 -27.13 19.33 -14.34
CA GLY A 320 -28.37 20.11 -14.29
C GLY A 320 -29.65 19.27 -14.12
N SER A 321 -29.55 18.06 -13.55
CA SER A 321 -30.74 17.26 -13.21
C SER A 321 -31.58 17.93 -12.10
N PRO A 322 -32.88 17.61 -11.99
CA PRO A 322 -33.75 18.21 -10.97
C PRO A 322 -33.19 18.03 -9.55
N ALA A 323 -33.16 19.11 -8.77
CA ALA A 323 -32.58 19.13 -7.43
C ALA A 323 -33.21 18.09 -6.49
N GLU A 324 -34.52 17.87 -6.63
CA GLU A 324 -35.28 16.88 -5.85
C GLU A 324 -34.79 15.45 -6.13
N THR A 325 -34.67 15.07 -7.40
CA THR A 325 -34.16 13.74 -7.81
C THR A 325 -32.73 13.52 -7.32
N VAL A 326 -31.88 14.54 -7.44
CA VAL A 326 -30.49 14.49 -6.95
C VAL A 326 -30.43 14.34 -5.42
N TYR A 327 -31.28 15.08 -4.70
CA TYR A 327 -31.36 15.00 -3.25
C TYR A 327 -31.84 13.63 -2.77
N GLN A 328 -32.86 13.06 -3.42
CA GLN A 328 -33.34 11.71 -3.14
C GLN A 328 -32.25 10.66 -3.38
N ALA A 329 -31.55 10.73 -4.51
CA ALA A 329 -30.45 9.80 -4.80
C ALA A 329 -29.30 9.93 -3.80
N TRP A 330 -29.02 11.15 -3.31
CA TRP A 330 -28.03 11.39 -2.27
C TRP A 330 -28.44 10.77 -0.92
N GLN A 331 -29.71 10.93 -0.52
CA GLN A 331 -30.25 10.33 0.71
C GLN A 331 -30.15 8.81 0.69
N VAL A 332 -30.62 8.19 -0.40
CA VAL A 332 -30.58 6.73 -0.59
C VAL A 332 -29.14 6.21 -0.59
N SER A 333 -28.20 6.94 -1.20
CA SER A 333 -26.78 6.57 -1.19
C SER A 333 -26.15 6.68 0.19
N ARG A 334 -26.59 7.65 1.00
CA ARG A 334 -26.13 7.82 2.40
C ARG A 334 -26.64 6.67 3.28
N GLU A 335 -27.92 6.33 3.17
CA GLU A 335 -28.51 5.18 3.87
C GLU A 335 -27.80 3.86 3.50
N ALA A 336 -27.49 3.67 2.21
CA ALA A 336 -26.73 2.50 1.76
C ALA A 336 -25.32 2.43 2.35
N MET A 337 -24.69 3.59 2.64
CA MET A 337 -23.39 3.66 3.31
C MET A 337 -23.52 3.30 4.80
N GLU A 338 -24.54 3.79 5.50
CA GLU A 338 -24.82 3.46 6.91
C GLU A 338 -25.10 1.95 7.09
N LEU A 339 -25.87 1.35 6.17
CA LEU A 339 -26.09 -0.09 6.15
C LEU A 339 -24.81 -0.88 5.82
N LEU A 340 -23.94 -0.35 4.97
CA LEU A 340 -22.65 -0.97 4.67
C LEU A 340 -21.71 -0.96 5.89
N ASP A 341 -21.74 0.09 6.71
CA ASP A 341 -21.00 0.14 7.96
C ASP A 341 -21.53 -0.92 8.93
N THR A 342 -22.85 -1.05 9.04
CA THR A 342 -23.50 -2.13 9.81
C THR A 342 -23.13 -3.53 9.30
N TYR A 343 -23.16 -3.73 7.98
CA TYR A 343 -22.76 -4.97 7.30
C TYR A 343 -21.32 -5.36 7.65
N SER A 344 -20.46 -4.38 7.89
CA SER A 344 -19.05 -4.59 8.17
C SER A 344 -18.76 -5.10 9.58
N LEU A 345 -19.69 -4.88 10.50
CA LEU A 345 -19.59 -5.25 11.92
C LEU A 345 -20.36 -6.52 12.26
N THR A 346 -21.15 -7.05 11.31
CA THR A 346 -22.12 -8.13 11.52
C THR A 346 -21.62 -9.44 10.90
N ASP A 347 -21.84 -10.59 11.55
CA ASP A 347 -21.51 -11.93 11.03
C ASP A 347 -22.77 -12.79 10.77
N GLY A 348 -22.68 -13.72 9.82
CA GLY A 348 -23.72 -14.73 9.57
C GLY A 348 -24.94 -14.24 8.76
N LEU A 349 -26.13 -14.78 9.06
CA LEU A 349 -27.37 -14.63 8.27
C LEU A 349 -27.85 -13.17 8.11
N ASP A 350 -27.50 -12.28 9.04
CA ASP A 350 -27.84 -10.87 8.94
C ASP A 350 -27.06 -10.14 7.83
N ARG A 351 -25.88 -10.65 7.41
CA ARG A 351 -25.14 -10.08 6.26
C ARG A 351 -25.90 -10.24 4.95
N ASP A 352 -26.55 -11.38 4.72
CA ASP A 352 -27.30 -11.61 3.47
C ASP A 352 -28.56 -10.73 3.40
N ARG A 353 -29.14 -10.38 4.56
CA ARG A 353 -30.22 -9.38 4.63
C ARG A 353 -29.69 -7.99 4.30
N LEU A 354 -28.65 -7.55 5.01
CA LEU A 354 -28.04 -6.23 4.82
C LEU A 354 -27.52 -6.02 3.40
N SER A 355 -26.88 -7.03 2.79
CA SER A 355 -26.45 -6.99 1.39
C SER A 355 -27.61 -6.71 0.43
N ARG A 356 -28.75 -7.39 0.62
CA ARG A 356 -29.94 -7.19 -0.21
C ARG A 356 -30.57 -5.81 0.00
N GLU A 357 -30.61 -5.32 1.23
CA GLU A 357 -31.09 -3.97 1.55
C GLU A 357 -30.21 -2.89 0.88
N ILE A 358 -28.89 -3.01 0.97
CA ILE A 358 -27.95 -2.11 0.29
C ILE A 358 -28.17 -2.13 -1.23
N MET A 359 -28.27 -3.30 -1.84
CA MET A 359 -28.49 -3.41 -3.29
C MET A 359 -29.87 -2.90 -3.72
N CYS A 360 -30.89 -2.98 -2.86
CA CYS A 360 -32.20 -2.36 -3.10
C CYS A 360 -32.08 -0.84 -3.17
N LEU A 361 -31.35 -0.21 -2.25
CA LEU A 361 -31.07 1.23 -2.27
C LEU A 361 -30.28 1.62 -3.54
N VAL A 362 -29.29 0.82 -3.93
CA VAL A 362 -28.56 1.03 -5.19
C VAL A 362 -29.51 0.94 -6.41
N SER A 363 -30.46 0.01 -6.42
CA SER A 363 -31.48 -0.12 -7.47
C SER A 363 -32.44 1.07 -7.52
N GLN A 364 -32.79 1.64 -6.36
CA GLN A 364 -33.58 2.88 -6.31
C GLN A 364 -32.85 4.02 -7.04
N VAL A 365 -31.53 4.16 -6.87
CA VAL A 365 -30.73 5.15 -7.62
C VAL A 365 -30.76 4.87 -9.13
N LYS A 366 -30.69 3.60 -9.55
CA LYS A 366 -30.83 3.21 -10.97
C LYS A 366 -32.18 3.64 -11.54
N THR A 367 -33.25 3.52 -10.75
CA THR A 367 -34.60 3.91 -11.15
C THR A 367 -34.77 5.44 -11.20
N LEU A 368 -34.25 6.16 -10.20
CA LEU A 368 -34.31 7.63 -10.12
C LEU A 368 -33.65 8.31 -11.33
N PHE A 369 -32.55 7.74 -11.84
CA PHE A 369 -31.82 8.30 -12.99
C PHE A 369 -32.14 7.60 -14.32
N HIS A 370 -33.12 6.70 -14.36
CA HIS A 370 -33.53 5.97 -15.57
C HIS A 370 -32.36 5.27 -16.28
N ILE A 371 -31.53 4.54 -15.51
CA ILE A 371 -30.38 3.82 -16.05
C ILE A 371 -30.89 2.62 -16.87
N HIS A 372 -30.57 2.61 -18.16
CA HIS A 372 -30.95 1.54 -19.08
C HIS A 372 -29.74 0.66 -19.45
N PRO A 373 -29.94 -0.64 -19.73
CA PRO A 373 -28.89 -1.49 -20.29
C PRO A 373 -28.28 -0.87 -21.55
N PHE A 374 -26.96 -0.90 -21.66
CA PHE A 374 -26.24 -0.38 -22.81
C PHE A 374 -26.26 -1.36 -23.99
N LEU A 375 -26.01 -0.84 -25.20
CA LEU A 375 -25.77 -1.69 -26.37
C LEU A 375 -24.46 -2.46 -26.17
N ASN A 376 -24.57 -3.79 -26.19
CA ASN A 376 -23.45 -4.70 -26.10
C ASN A 376 -23.57 -5.76 -27.19
N SER A 377 -22.67 -5.69 -28.16
CA SER A 377 -22.58 -6.64 -29.27
C SER A 377 -21.98 -7.99 -28.88
N GLU A 378 -21.39 -8.13 -27.69
CA GLU A 378 -20.76 -9.37 -27.23
C GLU A 378 -21.40 -9.91 -25.95
N ASP A 379 -22.10 -11.02 -26.10
CA ASP A 379 -22.78 -11.70 -24.99
C ASP A 379 -21.80 -12.12 -23.88
N GLY A 380 -22.18 -11.94 -22.61
CA GLY A 380 -21.33 -12.21 -21.43
C GLY A 380 -20.23 -11.18 -21.12
N SER A 381 -20.11 -10.10 -21.90
CA SER A 381 -19.29 -8.93 -21.54
C SER A 381 -20.07 -7.97 -20.64
N PHE A 382 -19.38 -7.31 -19.71
CA PHE A 382 -19.94 -6.28 -18.81
C PHE A 382 -19.63 -4.85 -19.28
N ILE A 383 -19.22 -4.65 -20.54
CA ILE A 383 -18.85 -3.33 -21.09
C ILE A 383 -19.68 -3.00 -22.34
N PRO A 384 -19.97 -1.71 -22.60
CA PRO A 384 -20.65 -1.27 -23.81
C PRO A 384 -19.73 -1.28 -25.04
N ASP A 385 -20.34 -1.25 -26.23
CA ASP A 385 -19.61 -1.17 -27.49
C ASP A 385 -18.72 0.09 -27.60
N SER A 386 -19.06 1.17 -26.89
CA SER A 386 -18.25 2.40 -26.82
C SER A 386 -16.85 2.17 -26.26
N TYR A 387 -16.68 1.17 -25.38
CA TYR A 387 -15.38 0.83 -24.77
C TYR A 387 -14.53 -0.06 -25.69
N ARG A 388 -15.13 -0.76 -26.65
CA ARG A 388 -14.43 -1.70 -27.54
C ARG A 388 -13.50 -1.05 -28.54
N SER A 389 -13.72 0.24 -28.85
CA SER A 389 -12.82 1.03 -29.72
C SER A 389 -11.35 1.00 -29.25
N MET A 390 -11.14 0.82 -27.94
CA MET A 390 -9.83 0.74 -27.29
C MET A 390 -9.06 -0.55 -27.58
N GLU A 391 -9.72 -1.64 -27.99
CA GLU A 391 -9.07 -2.92 -28.32
C GLU A 391 -8.12 -2.81 -29.52
N LYS A 392 -8.31 -1.78 -30.34
CA LYS A 392 -7.55 -1.54 -31.58
C LYS A 392 -6.32 -0.66 -31.38
N VAL A 393 -6.09 -0.11 -30.18
CA VAL A 393 -4.94 0.77 -29.91
C VAL A 393 -3.67 -0.09 -29.77
N PRO A 394 -2.70 -0.01 -30.70
CA PRO A 394 -1.50 -0.82 -30.62
C PRO A 394 -0.60 -0.30 -29.49
N VAL A 395 -0.28 -1.18 -28.53
CA VAL A 395 0.69 -0.86 -27.47
C VAL A 395 2.03 -1.53 -27.80
N ARG A 396 3.10 -0.73 -27.89
CA ARG A 396 4.42 -1.20 -28.32
C ARG A 396 5.24 -1.67 -27.13
N PHE A 397 5.45 -2.98 -27.01
CA PHE A 397 6.32 -3.58 -26.00
C PHE A 397 7.17 -4.71 -26.60
N SER A 398 8.35 -4.96 -26.05
CA SER A 398 9.26 -6.03 -26.49
C SER A 398 9.95 -6.73 -25.32
N PHE A 399 10.37 -7.98 -25.52
CA PHE A 399 11.23 -8.68 -24.56
C PHE A 399 12.51 -7.92 -24.27
N SER A 400 13.13 -7.28 -25.27
CA SER A 400 14.33 -6.46 -25.06
C SER A 400 14.05 -5.26 -24.15
N GLY A 401 12.88 -4.64 -24.29
CA GLY A 401 12.40 -3.60 -23.38
C GLY A 401 12.25 -4.14 -21.96
N PHE A 402 11.64 -5.31 -21.78
CA PHE A 402 11.51 -5.95 -20.47
C PHE A 402 12.87 -6.22 -19.83
N PHE A 403 13.78 -6.91 -20.52
CA PHE A 403 15.10 -7.26 -19.95
C PHE A 403 15.94 -6.05 -19.59
N LYS A 404 15.91 -4.98 -20.41
CA LYS A 404 16.59 -3.72 -20.09
C LYS A 404 16.09 -3.10 -18.78
N VAL A 405 14.79 -3.24 -18.51
CA VAL A 405 14.16 -2.75 -17.28
C VAL A 405 14.53 -3.64 -16.11
N MET A 406 14.50 -4.96 -16.30
CA MET A 406 14.90 -5.92 -15.27
C MET A 406 16.38 -5.81 -14.89
N GLU A 407 17.27 -5.49 -15.82
CA GLU A 407 18.70 -5.24 -15.60
C GLU A 407 18.92 -4.06 -14.63
N ASN A 408 18.16 -2.97 -14.81
CA ASN A 408 18.18 -1.84 -13.88
C ASN A 408 17.72 -2.25 -12.47
N PHE A 409 16.81 -3.23 -12.35
CA PHE A 409 16.30 -3.71 -11.07
C PHE A 409 17.14 -4.82 -10.41
N THR A 410 18.06 -5.46 -11.14
CA THR A 410 18.84 -6.62 -10.64
C THR A 410 19.83 -6.20 -9.54
N GLN A 411 20.31 -4.96 -9.58
CA GLN A 411 21.29 -4.42 -8.63
C GLN A 411 20.76 -4.34 -7.18
N TYR A 412 19.43 -4.28 -7.01
CA TYR A 412 18.79 -4.27 -5.69
C TYR A 412 18.80 -5.65 -5.01
N HIS A 413 18.79 -6.74 -5.79
CA HIS A 413 18.63 -8.09 -5.27
C HIS A 413 19.82 -8.62 -4.50
N ALA A 414 21.03 -8.37 -5.01
CA ALA A 414 22.27 -8.78 -4.37
C ALA A 414 22.31 -8.29 -2.91
N SER A 415 21.83 -7.06 -2.68
CA SER A 415 21.77 -6.47 -1.35
C SER A 415 20.73 -7.07 -0.41
N VAL A 416 19.56 -7.49 -0.94
CA VAL A 416 18.50 -8.14 -0.15
C VAL A 416 18.89 -9.59 0.21
N CYS A 417 19.58 -10.30 -0.69
CA CYS A 417 20.08 -11.66 -0.45
C CYS A 417 21.21 -11.70 0.57
N GLU A 418 22.17 -10.77 0.50
CA GLU A 418 23.23 -10.65 1.51
C GLU A 418 22.66 -10.44 2.94
N ALA A 419 21.55 -9.68 3.05
CA ALA A 419 20.86 -9.47 4.32
C ALA A 419 20.11 -10.72 4.83
N PHE A 420 19.66 -11.62 3.97
CA PHE A 420 18.98 -12.87 4.36
C PHE A 420 19.96 -14.01 4.68
N GLU A 421 21.03 -14.18 3.90
CA GLU A 421 22.05 -15.22 4.12
C GLU A 421 22.80 -15.03 5.44
N THR A 422 23.00 -13.80 5.88
CA THR A 422 23.60 -13.49 7.19
C THR A 422 22.67 -13.77 8.38
N SER A 423 21.34 -13.77 8.18
CA SER A 423 20.34 -14.13 9.22
C SER A 423 20.29 -15.65 9.47
N ASN A 424 20.41 -16.46 8.41
CA ASN A 424 20.38 -17.93 8.51
C ASN A 424 21.66 -18.56 9.07
N ARG A 425 22.79 -17.84 9.11
CA ARG A 425 24.03 -18.35 9.74
C ARG A 425 23.95 -18.48 11.26
N MET A 426 22.97 -17.87 11.93
CA MET A 426 22.75 -18.07 13.37
C MET A 426 21.93 -19.34 13.70
N THR A 427 21.42 -20.07 12.70
CA THR A 427 20.64 -21.31 12.89
C THR A 427 21.07 -22.47 11.99
N ALA A 428 22.29 -22.43 11.47
CA ALA A 428 22.78 -23.46 10.56
C ALA A 428 23.21 -24.73 11.31
N ASN A 429 22.32 -25.73 11.35
CA ASN A 429 22.73 -27.12 11.23
C ASN A 429 22.19 -27.69 9.91
N ARG A 430 23.14 -27.88 8.98
CA ARG A 430 23.17 -28.72 7.76
C ARG A 430 21.92 -28.75 6.85
N CYS A 431 22.09 -28.21 5.65
CA CYS A 431 21.81 -28.90 4.38
C CYS A 431 22.70 -28.26 3.29
N GLU A 432 23.73 -28.98 2.86
CA GLU A 432 24.48 -28.68 1.65
C GLU A 432 23.69 -29.20 0.44
N GLY A 433 23.39 -28.31 -0.51
CA GLY A 433 22.74 -28.65 -1.77
C GLY A 433 22.12 -27.42 -2.43
N SER A 434 22.42 -27.20 -3.71
CA SER A 434 21.94 -26.06 -4.49
C SER A 434 20.41 -26.07 -4.65
N SER A 435 19.67 -25.40 -3.78
CA SER A 435 18.23 -25.20 -4.00
C SER A 435 17.86 -23.75 -3.74
N GLY A 436 17.35 -23.07 -4.78
CA GLY A 436 16.79 -21.73 -4.70
C GLY A 436 15.58 -21.65 -3.75
N VAL A 437 14.97 -20.46 -3.66
CA VAL A 437 13.86 -20.20 -2.73
C VAL A 437 12.74 -21.23 -2.90
N CYS A 438 12.44 -21.95 -1.82
CA CYS A 438 11.33 -22.90 -1.72
C CYS A 438 10.39 -22.50 -0.57
N ILE A 439 9.16 -23.01 -0.57
CA ILE A 439 8.11 -22.56 0.36
C ILE A 439 8.45 -22.81 1.84
N THR A 440 9.35 -23.75 2.14
CA THR A 440 9.82 -24.08 3.49
C THR A 440 11.16 -23.47 3.89
N ALA A 441 11.97 -22.98 2.93
CA ALA A 441 13.20 -22.22 3.19
C ALA A 441 12.92 -20.82 3.79
N LEU A 442 11.66 -20.40 3.81
CA LEU A 442 11.21 -19.04 4.18
C LEU A 442 10.74 -18.89 5.65
N LYS A 443 11.40 -19.59 6.60
CA LYS A 443 11.00 -19.59 8.02
C LYS A 443 11.43 -18.32 8.77
N THR A 444 10.45 -17.66 9.39
CA THR A 444 10.63 -16.88 10.63
C THR A 444 9.48 -17.27 11.56
N ALA A 445 9.82 -17.70 12.77
CA ALA A 445 8.88 -18.12 13.80
C ALA A 445 8.33 -16.88 14.52
N THR A 446 7.03 -16.66 14.44
CA THR A 446 6.29 -15.76 15.36
C THR A 446 4.86 -16.30 15.43
N GLU A 447 4.60 -17.17 16.39
CA GLU A 447 3.24 -17.54 16.80
C GLU A 447 2.78 -16.54 17.87
N THR A 448 1.56 -16.01 17.75
CA THR A 448 0.90 -15.14 18.73
C THR A 448 -0.15 -15.96 19.49
N PRO A 449 -0.20 -15.91 20.85
CA PRO A 449 -1.37 -16.33 21.62
C PRO A 449 -2.41 -15.20 21.70
N VAL A 450 -3.69 -15.59 21.75
CA VAL A 450 -4.88 -14.75 21.92
C VAL A 450 -5.28 -14.76 23.40
N THR A 451 -5.78 -13.64 23.95
CA THR A 451 -6.49 -13.66 25.24
C THR A 451 -7.51 -12.52 25.32
N GLU A 452 -8.75 -12.87 25.67
CA GLU A 452 -9.95 -12.05 25.88
C GLU A 452 -10.09 -11.59 27.35
N CYS A 453 -11.00 -10.62 27.61
CA CYS A 453 -11.83 -10.36 28.83
C CYS A 453 -12.07 -8.81 28.97
N THR A 454 -13.26 -8.15 28.94
CA THR A 454 -14.61 -8.18 29.59
C THR A 454 -14.82 -7.22 30.78
N GLY A 455 -15.74 -6.23 30.64
CA GLY A 455 -16.64 -5.66 31.68
C GLY A 455 -16.42 -4.21 32.19
N CYS A 456 -17.25 -3.21 31.79
CA CYS A 456 -18.30 -2.43 32.54
C CYS A 456 -17.83 -1.46 33.68
N MET A 457 -18.38 -0.26 33.98
CA MET A 457 -19.41 0.65 33.42
C MET A 457 -19.47 1.99 34.25
N ILE A 458 -19.95 3.11 33.64
CA ILE A 458 -20.70 4.30 34.17
C ILE A 458 -19.97 5.53 34.81
N GLY A 459 -20.27 6.74 34.29
CA GLY A 459 -20.61 7.93 35.12
C GLY A 459 -20.09 9.35 34.76
N ALA A 460 -20.67 10.00 33.72
CA ALA A 460 -20.91 11.45 33.45
C ALA A 460 -19.96 12.64 33.82
N GLU A 461 -19.93 13.61 32.89
CA GLU A 461 -19.56 15.06 32.91
C GLU A 461 -18.14 15.52 32.44
N ILE A 462 -18.13 16.60 31.63
CA ILE A 462 -17.03 17.12 30.78
C ILE A 462 -15.81 17.59 31.62
N PRO A 463 -14.56 17.17 31.33
CA PRO A 463 -13.45 17.52 32.22
C PRO A 463 -12.46 18.58 31.69
N GLU A 464 -12.00 19.42 32.62
CA GLU A 464 -10.72 20.16 32.61
C GLU A 464 -9.50 19.22 32.89
N GLU A 465 -9.66 17.92 32.67
CA GLU A 465 -8.68 16.84 32.94
C GLU A 465 -8.20 16.17 31.63
N PRO A 466 -7.10 15.39 31.61
CA PRO A 466 -6.63 14.73 30.38
C PRO A 466 -7.76 13.90 29.75
N CYS A 467 -7.92 14.06 28.43
CA CYS A 467 -9.00 13.50 27.62
C CYS A 467 -9.33 12.04 28.02
N THR A 468 -10.49 11.83 28.66
CA THR A 468 -11.01 10.50 29.00
C THR A 468 -11.63 9.88 27.76
N LEU A 469 -10.78 9.51 26.80
CA LEU A 469 -11.21 8.86 25.58
C LEU A 469 -11.83 7.49 25.93
N THR A 470 -13.14 7.39 25.73
CA THR A 470 -13.87 6.14 25.89
C THR A 470 -13.76 5.31 24.63
N LYS A 471 -13.92 3.99 24.79
CA LYS A 471 -13.85 3.00 23.73
C LYS A 471 -15.08 3.11 22.81
N GLN A 472 -14.99 3.96 21.79
CA GLN A 472 -16.07 4.21 20.84
C GLN A 472 -15.56 4.75 19.49
N ASP A 473 -16.49 4.88 18.56
CA ASP A 473 -16.28 5.48 17.24
C ASP A 473 -16.46 7.00 17.32
N TYR A 474 -15.59 7.74 16.65
CA TYR A 474 -15.61 9.20 16.60
C TYR A 474 -15.50 9.70 15.17
N ILE A 475 -16.14 10.83 14.88
CA ILE A 475 -15.78 11.69 13.76
C ILE A 475 -14.52 12.47 14.16
N ALA A 476 -13.57 12.59 13.26
CA ALA A 476 -12.31 13.27 13.52
C ALA A 476 -11.79 14.03 12.30
N LEU A 477 -11.00 15.07 12.54
CA LEU A 477 -10.16 15.69 11.52
C LEU A 477 -8.75 15.11 11.63
N LEU A 478 -8.32 14.43 10.57
CA LEU A 478 -6.97 13.92 10.43
C LEU A 478 -6.14 14.93 9.64
N SER A 479 -5.12 15.49 10.30
CA SER A 479 -4.26 16.54 9.76
C SER A 479 -2.83 16.03 9.56
N GLY A 480 -2.37 16.00 8.32
CA GLY A 480 -1.00 15.66 7.96
C GLY A 480 -0.18 16.90 7.59
N TYR A 481 1.12 16.86 7.85
CA TYR A 481 2.06 17.93 7.52
C TYR A 481 3.07 17.51 6.46
N SER A 482 3.32 18.40 5.49
CA SER A 482 4.36 18.24 4.47
C SER A 482 5.50 19.22 4.70
N LYS A 483 6.69 18.73 5.02
CA LYS A 483 7.87 19.61 5.13
C LYS A 483 8.28 20.21 3.78
N ALA A 484 8.05 19.50 2.68
CA ALA A 484 8.44 19.95 1.34
C ALA A 484 7.64 21.17 0.86
N SER A 485 6.36 21.26 1.24
CA SER A 485 5.51 22.42 0.93
C SER A 485 5.31 23.38 2.10
N GLY A 486 5.61 22.96 3.33
CA GLY A 486 5.35 23.72 4.55
C GLY A 486 3.87 23.83 4.92
N LEU A 487 3.01 22.96 4.35
CA LEU A 487 1.55 23.05 4.51
C LEU A 487 0.98 21.88 5.31
N TRP A 488 -0.08 22.17 6.04
CA TRP A 488 -0.98 21.20 6.67
C TRP A 488 -2.15 20.90 5.75
N ILE A 489 -2.55 19.62 5.69
CA ILE A 489 -3.73 19.17 4.97
C ILE A 489 -4.59 18.39 5.94
N SER A 490 -5.84 18.82 6.10
CA SER A 490 -6.82 18.19 6.98
C SER A 490 -7.91 17.50 6.17
N ARG A 491 -8.34 16.34 6.63
CA ARG A 491 -9.49 15.61 6.08
C ARG A 491 -10.36 15.08 7.20
N GLU A 492 -11.67 15.07 7.00
CA GLU A 492 -12.59 14.39 7.90
C GLU A 492 -12.45 12.88 7.76
N THR A 493 -12.58 12.16 8.87
CA THR A 493 -12.47 10.71 8.94
C THR A 493 -13.28 10.17 10.11
N MET A 494 -13.54 8.87 10.12
CA MET A 494 -14.05 8.19 11.31
C MET A 494 -13.02 7.23 11.86
N VAL A 495 -12.89 7.22 13.17
CA VAL A 495 -11.88 6.47 13.91
C VAL A 495 -12.49 5.78 15.12
N TYR A 496 -12.07 4.54 15.35
CA TYR A 496 -12.27 3.84 16.60
C TYR A 496 -11.03 4.00 17.46
N ILE A 497 -11.21 4.45 18.70
CA ILE A 497 -10.15 4.54 19.71
C ILE A 497 -10.35 3.40 20.70
N GLY A 498 -9.37 2.49 20.73
CA GLY A 498 -9.38 1.28 21.54
C GLY A 498 -8.60 1.41 22.84
N ASP A 499 -8.32 0.27 23.45
CA ASP A 499 -7.72 0.20 24.79
C ASP A 499 -6.28 0.77 24.82
N PRO A 500 -5.84 1.32 25.97
CA PRO A 500 -4.44 1.63 26.20
C PRO A 500 -3.57 0.39 25.99
N MET A 501 -2.42 0.54 25.34
CA MET A 501 -1.54 -0.58 24.98
C MET A 501 -0.69 -1.10 26.14
N GLY A 502 -0.82 -0.53 27.35
CA GLY A 502 0.07 -0.82 28.48
C GLY A 502 1.54 -0.40 28.24
N LYS A 503 1.78 0.46 27.24
CA LYS A 503 3.09 1.04 26.91
C LYS A 503 3.02 2.55 27.15
N GLN A 504 3.84 3.04 28.06
CA GLN A 504 3.86 4.44 28.48
C GLN A 504 5.29 4.98 28.42
N GLY A 505 5.47 6.10 27.70
CA GLY A 505 6.73 6.86 27.71
C GLY A 505 6.79 7.83 28.89
N MET A 506 7.82 8.68 28.94
CA MET A 506 7.90 9.69 30.03
C MET A 506 6.82 10.78 29.95
N GLN A 507 6.20 10.98 28.79
CA GLN A 507 5.28 12.10 28.55
C GLN A 507 3.93 11.69 27.96
N ARG A 508 3.83 10.52 27.33
CA ARG A 508 2.65 10.11 26.55
C ARG A 508 2.27 8.65 26.80
N ALA A 509 0.98 8.37 26.76
CA ALA A 509 0.42 7.02 26.73
C ALA A 509 0.02 6.62 25.31
N ALA A 510 0.10 5.33 25.01
CA ALA A 510 -0.22 4.76 23.70
C ALA A 510 -1.57 4.03 23.71
N PHE A 511 -2.39 4.25 22.69
CA PHE A 511 -3.74 3.72 22.51
C PHE A 511 -3.85 3.03 21.16
N TRP A 512 -4.69 1.99 21.06
CA TRP A 512 -5.06 1.44 19.76
C TRP A 512 -5.95 2.42 18.99
N VAL A 513 -5.67 2.62 17.71
CA VAL A 513 -6.51 3.42 16.81
C VAL A 513 -6.79 2.63 15.54
N GLN A 514 -8.02 2.72 15.03
CA GLN A 514 -8.43 2.10 13.78
C GLN A 514 -9.26 3.08 12.95
N PHE A 515 -8.89 3.31 11.69
CA PHE A 515 -9.70 4.11 10.77
C PHE A 515 -10.81 3.26 10.17
N LEU A 516 -12.04 3.78 10.18
CA LEU A 516 -13.24 3.04 9.75
C LEU A 516 -13.54 3.23 8.25
N HIS A 517 -13.00 4.28 7.64
CA HIS A 517 -13.34 4.74 6.27
C HIS A 517 -12.24 4.56 5.23
N GLN A 518 -11.07 4.03 5.58
CA GLN A 518 -9.97 3.84 4.62
C GLN A 518 -10.03 2.45 3.99
N GLU A 519 -9.69 2.37 2.69
CA GLU A 519 -9.57 1.14 1.87
C GLU A 519 -8.66 0.04 2.49
N GLU A 520 -8.01 0.29 3.62
CA GLU A 520 -7.24 -0.68 4.40
C GLU A 520 -8.00 -1.08 5.68
N LEU A 521 -8.98 -1.97 5.52
CA LEU A 521 -9.83 -2.55 6.57
C LEU A 521 -9.10 -3.26 7.74
N LEU A 522 -7.77 -3.35 7.71
CA LEU A 522 -6.94 -4.10 8.66
C LEU A 522 -5.69 -3.31 9.14
N GLY A 523 -5.59 -2.01 8.86
CA GLY A 523 -4.49 -1.18 9.35
C GLY A 523 -4.61 -0.90 10.85
N LYS A 524 -3.69 -1.42 11.67
CA LYS A 524 -3.59 -1.07 13.10
C LYS A 524 -2.76 0.20 13.27
N TYR A 525 -3.27 1.17 14.01
CA TYR A 525 -2.57 2.42 14.35
C TYR A 525 -2.38 2.55 15.86
N VAL A 526 -1.43 3.39 16.22
CA VAL A 526 -1.14 3.80 17.60
C VAL A 526 -1.45 5.28 17.72
N GLY A 527 -2.39 5.61 18.59
CA GLY A 527 -2.62 6.97 19.07
C GLY A 527 -1.71 7.25 20.27
N LYS A 528 -1.17 8.45 20.34
CA LYS A 528 -0.34 8.92 21.46
C LYS A 528 -0.89 10.22 22.02
N GLU A 529 -1.23 10.18 23.29
CA GLU A 529 -1.80 11.28 24.08
C GLU A 529 -0.86 11.66 25.23
N TYR A 530 -0.79 12.94 25.58
CA TYR A 530 0.00 13.41 26.72
C TYR A 530 -0.61 12.99 28.06
N LEU A 531 0.25 12.61 29.00
CA LEU A 531 -0.16 12.22 30.36
C LEU A 531 -0.73 13.39 31.18
N SER A 532 -0.41 14.62 30.78
CA SER A 532 -0.92 15.87 31.35
C SER A 532 -1.56 16.69 30.24
N ALA A 533 -2.66 17.39 30.52
CA ALA A 533 -3.29 18.27 29.54
C ALA A 533 -2.28 19.22 28.86
N LYS A 534 -2.33 19.27 27.52
CA LYS A 534 -1.51 20.14 26.67
C LYS A 534 -2.39 20.85 25.66
N GLU A 535 -1.95 22.04 25.26
CA GLU A 535 -2.57 22.77 24.15
C GLU A 535 -2.30 22.06 22.82
N LEU A 536 -3.21 22.23 21.86
CA LEU A 536 -3.17 21.54 20.56
C LEU A 536 -1.81 21.66 19.86
N HIS A 537 -1.19 22.84 19.94
CA HIS A 537 0.07 23.12 19.23
C HIS A 537 1.22 22.16 19.59
N TYR A 538 1.19 21.51 20.77
CA TYR A 538 2.18 20.48 21.12
C TYR A 538 2.09 19.25 20.22
N HIS A 539 0.88 18.79 19.89
CA HIS A 539 0.66 17.65 19.00
C HIS A 539 1.06 17.98 17.55
N PHE A 540 0.71 19.20 17.11
CA PHE A 540 1.13 19.69 15.79
C PHE A 540 2.66 19.78 15.68
N ASN A 541 3.34 20.29 16.71
CA ASN A 541 4.80 20.36 16.76
C ASN A 541 5.46 18.97 16.75
N ASP A 542 4.87 17.98 17.43
CA ASP A 542 5.37 16.59 17.39
C ASP A 542 5.28 15.98 15.99
N VAL A 543 4.14 16.17 15.31
CA VAL A 543 3.95 15.70 13.94
C VAL A 543 4.87 16.45 12.98
N GLU A 544 4.96 17.77 13.05
CA GLU A 544 5.89 18.55 12.22
C GLU A 544 7.34 18.10 12.41
N ARG A 545 7.75 17.79 13.65
CA ARG A 545 9.08 17.27 13.96
C ARG A 545 9.33 15.90 13.30
N GLN A 546 8.39 14.96 13.44
CA GLN A 546 8.50 13.63 12.84
C GLN A 546 8.51 13.68 11.31
N MET A 547 7.64 14.51 10.73
CA MET A 547 7.55 14.69 9.27
C MET A 547 8.78 15.46 8.71
N THR A 548 9.39 16.36 9.48
CA THR A 548 10.67 16.99 9.12
C THR A 548 11.81 15.97 9.11
N ALA A 549 11.90 15.11 10.12
CA ALA A 549 12.87 14.02 10.13
C ALA A 549 12.64 13.03 8.97
N GLN A 550 11.38 12.76 8.62
CA GLN A 550 11.03 11.93 7.47
C GLN A 550 11.49 12.56 6.14
N HIS A 551 11.37 13.89 6.00
CA HIS A 551 11.89 14.59 4.83
C HIS A 551 13.41 14.46 4.74
N TYR A 552 14.14 14.72 5.82
CA TYR A 552 15.60 14.58 5.84
C TYR A 552 16.05 13.15 5.57
N VAL A 553 15.37 12.14 6.12
CA VAL A 553 15.76 10.75 5.89
C VAL A 553 15.50 10.33 4.45
N THR A 554 14.51 10.93 3.78
CA THR A 554 14.26 10.72 2.35
C THR A 554 15.44 11.23 1.51
N GLU A 555 15.95 12.43 1.79
CA GLU A 555 17.14 12.97 1.09
C GLU A 555 18.41 12.17 1.42
N PHE A 556 18.56 11.74 2.68
CA PHE A 556 19.66 10.87 3.09
C PHE A 556 19.64 9.52 2.34
N ASN A 557 18.47 8.90 2.21
CA ASN A 557 18.32 7.66 1.46
C ASN A 557 18.63 7.83 -0.03
N LYS A 558 18.32 8.98 -0.65
CA LYS A 558 18.75 9.30 -2.02
C LYS A 558 20.28 9.33 -2.12
N ARG A 559 20.95 9.94 -1.14
CA ARG A 559 22.42 10.00 -1.07
C ARG A 559 23.05 8.62 -0.89
N LEU A 560 22.47 7.80 -0.02
CA LEU A 560 22.86 6.39 0.16
C LEU A 560 22.69 5.61 -1.15
N TYR A 561 21.59 5.85 -1.86
CA TYR A 561 21.29 5.24 -3.15
C TYR A 561 22.33 5.59 -4.22
N GLU A 562 22.67 6.87 -4.39
CA GLU A 562 23.73 7.33 -5.30
C GLU A 562 25.08 6.64 -5.04
N LYS A 563 25.36 6.36 -3.76
CA LYS A 563 26.61 5.73 -3.30
C LYS A 563 26.52 4.21 -3.18
N ARG A 564 25.45 3.60 -3.72
CA ARG A 564 25.23 2.14 -3.75
C ARG A 564 25.32 1.54 -2.35
N VAL A 565 24.61 2.15 -1.40
CA VAL A 565 24.45 1.65 -0.03
C VAL A 565 23.04 1.10 0.12
N ALA A 566 22.93 -0.16 0.54
CA ALA A 566 21.68 -0.90 0.57
C ALA A 566 20.76 -0.57 1.75
N MET A 567 21.33 -0.11 2.86
CA MET A 567 20.57 0.25 4.05
C MET A 567 19.61 1.41 3.73
N GLN A 568 18.39 1.32 4.25
CA GLN A 568 17.45 2.43 4.26
C GLN A 568 16.91 2.69 5.66
N ILE A 569 16.76 3.96 6.00
CA ILE A 569 16.14 4.40 7.25
C ILE A 569 14.81 5.08 6.90
N PHE A 570 13.75 4.78 7.65
CA PHE A 570 12.44 5.36 7.46
C PHE A 570 11.94 5.91 8.77
N PHE A 571 11.46 7.14 8.80
CA PHE A 571 10.54 7.55 9.86
C PHE A 571 9.14 7.15 9.44
N ILE A 572 8.40 6.49 10.34
CA ILE A 572 6.99 6.21 10.09
C ILE A 572 6.20 7.53 10.06
N PRO A 573 5.17 7.62 9.22
CA PRO A 573 4.37 8.82 9.10
C PRO A 573 3.59 9.05 10.41
N SER A 574 3.38 10.31 10.76
CA SER A 574 2.51 10.70 11.86
C SER A 574 1.56 11.82 11.43
N GLU A 575 0.36 11.81 11.98
CA GLU A 575 -0.69 12.79 11.71
C GLU A 575 -1.30 13.24 13.04
N VAL A 576 -1.90 14.44 13.07
CA VAL A 576 -2.71 14.90 14.19
C VAL A 576 -4.14 14.42 13.98
N LEU A 577 -4.75 13.85 15.02
CA LEU A 577 -6.13 13.42 15.02
C LEU A 577 -6.91 14.29 16.00
N LEU A 578 -7.75 15.19 15.49
CA LEU A 578 -8.65 16.02 16.28
C LEU A 578 -10.01 15.33 16.36
N ILE A 579 -10.43 14.95 17.57
CA ILE A 579 -11.63 14.18 17.83
C ILE A 579 -12.80 15.16 18.00
N LEU A 580 -13.89 14.91 17.28
CA LEU A 580 -15.03 15.82 17.19
C LEU A 580 -16.30 15.22 17.79
N GLU A 581 -17.05 16.05 18.51
CA GLU A 581 -18.46 15.83 18.87
C GLU A 581 -19.24 17.10 18.51
N ASP A 582 -20.29 16.98 17.69
CA ASP A 582 -21.17 18.10 17.28
C ASP A 582 -20.43 19.38 16.81
N ASN A 583 -19.30 19.21 16.10
CA ASN A 583 -18.37 20.23 15.61
C ASN A 583 -17.45 20.89 16.65
N VAL A 584 -17.36 20.34 17.86
CA VAL A 584 -16.43 20.77 18.91
C VAL A 584 -15.26 19.78 18.99
N ILE A 585 -14.03 20.29 19.13
CA ILE A 585 -12.86 19.45 19.38
C ILE A 585 -12.90 19.02 20.85
N VAL A 586 -13.17 17.73 21.09
CA VAL A 586 -13.24 17.14 22.43
C VAL A 586 -11.95 16.40 22.81
N GLY A 587 -11.07 16.13 21.85
CA GLY A 587 -9.79 15.47 22.08
C GLY A 587 -8.79 15.70 20.94
N CYS A 588 -7.51 15.46 21.20
CA CYS A 588 -6.46 15.64 20.21
C CYS A 588 -5.29 14.71 20.50
N MET A 589 -4.98 13.79 19.60
CA MET A 589 -3.81 12.92 19.73
C MET A 589 -2.95 12.93 18.47
N THR A 590 -1.73 12.43 18.59
CA THR A 590 -0.92 12.09 17.41
C THR A 590 -1.14 10.62 17.05
N VAL A 591 -1.29 10.30 15.77
CA VAL A 591 -1.50 8.93 15.30
C VAL A 591 -0.40 8.51 14.34
N GLU A 592 -0.01 7.24 14.42
CA GLU A 592 1.00 6.65 13.53
C GLU A 592 0.75 5.14 13.33
N PRO A 593 1.29 4.52 12.26
CA PRO A 593 1.14 3.09 12.04
C PRO A 593 1.74 2.25 13.17
N TYR A 594 1.04 1.18 13.57
CA TYR A 594 1.57 0.25 14.55
C TYR A 594 2.80 -0.50 14.01
N MET A 595 3.91 -0.42 14.74
CA MET A 595 5.13 -1.18 14.46
C MET A 595 5.19 -2.44 15.31
N LEU A 596 5.17 -3.60 14.65
CA LEU A 596 5.30 -4.90 15.31
C LEU A 596 6.78 -5.32 15.39
N GLY A 597 7.36 -5.38 16.60
CA GLY A 597 8.71 -5.86 16.82
C GLY A 597 9.33 -5.35 18.12
N ASP A 598 10.59 -5.74 18.38
CA ASP A 598 11.36 -5.25 19.52
C ASP A 598 11.86 -3.83 19.25
N PHE A 599 11.48 -2.90 20.13
CA PHE A 599 11.82 -1.49 20.01
C PHE A 599 13.18 -1.20 20.62
N VAL A 600 14.06 -0.57 19.85
CA VAL A 600 15.42 -0.21 20.25
C VAL A 600 15.63 1.29 20.16
N LYS A 601 16.37 1.84 21.11
CA LYS A 601 16.79 3.24 21.13
C LYS A 601 18.26 3.33 20.80
N LEU A 602 18.58 3.71 19.55
CA LEU A 602 19.94 3.74 19.00
C LEU A 602 20.72 4.93 19.54
N THR A 603 20.09 6.10 19.59
CA THR A 603 20.65 7.30 20.22
C THR A 603 19.59 7.96 21.09
N ASN A 604 20.04 8.78 22.04
CA ASN A 604 19.12 9.67 22.75
C ASN A 604 19.24 11.12 22.25
N ASN A 605 18.49 12.04 22.84
CA ASN A 605 18.60 13.47 22.57
C ASN A 605 19.74 14.20 23.30
N THR A 606 20.64 13.49 24.00
CA THR A 606 21.83 14.06 24.67
C THR A 606 23.11 13.45 24.11
N THR A 607 23.77 12.53 24.83
CA THR A 607 25.10 12.00 24.47
C THR A 607 25.14 10.48 24.35
N LYS A 608 24.06 9.76 24.66
CA LYS A 608 24.05 8.29 24.70
C LYS A 608 23.92 7.71 23.29
N VAL A 609 24.77 6.71 23.01
CA VAL A 609 24.79 5.91 21.78
C VAL A 609 24.81 4.43 22.14
N VAL A 610 23.90 3.64 21.57
CA VAL A 610 23.85 2.18 21.73
C VAL A 610 24.53 1.53 20.54
N ARG A 611 25.73 0.95 20.72
CA ARG A 611 26.57 0.44 19.63
C ARG A 611 26.33 -1.03 19.26
N ASP A 612 25.36 -1.68 19.89
CA ASP A 612 25.05 -3.10 19.64
C ASP A 612 24.44 -3.35 18.25
N TYR A 613 24.00 -2.29 17.56
CA TYR A 613 23.35 -2.35 16.27
C TYR A 613 24.14 -1.57 15.21
N LYS A 614 24.41 -2.19 14.07
CA LYS A 614 25.00 -1.48 12.92
C LYS A 614 24.12 -0.33 12.41
N ALA A 615 22.80 -0.40 12.65
CA ALA A 615 21.88 0.70 12.38
C ALA A 615 22.27 1.99 13.12
N THR A 616 23.00 1.91 14.24
CA THR A 616 23.49 3.07 14.98
C THR A 616 24.49 3.89 14.16
N ASP A 617 25.39 3.25 13.41
CA ASP A 617 26.36 3.97 12.57
C ASP A 617 25.66 4.73 11.44
N TYR A 618 24.63 4.11 10.86
CA TYR A 618 23.75 4.77 9.89
C TYR A 618 22.97 5.92 10.50
N GLY A 619 22.48 5.76 11.74
CA GLY A 619 21.82 6.82 12.49
C GLY A 619 22.72 8.01 12.79
N ILE A 620 23.97 7.77 13.19
CA ILE A 620 24.97 8.82 13.41
C ILE A 620 25.30 9.54 12.09
N ALA A 621 25.48 8.78 11.00
CA ALA A 621 25.72 9.37 9.69
C ALA A 621 24.52 10.17 9.17
N PHE A 622 23.30 9.73 9.49
CA PHE A 622 22.08 10.47 9.23
C PHE A 622 22.06 11.80 10.00
N GLY A 623 22.38 11.80 11.30
CA GLY A 623 22.52 13.03 12.09
C GLY A 623 23.51 14.01 11.47
N HIS A 624 24.71 13.54 11.08
CA HIS A 624 25.71 14.35 10.37
C HIS A 624 25.11 14.92 9.09
N PHE A 625 24.52 14.08 8.23
CA PHE A 625 23.88 14.53 7.00
C PHE A 625 22.83 15.61 7.28
N THR A 626 21.98 15.47 8.31
CA THR A 626 20.96 16.50 8.63
C THR A 626 21.57 17.83 9.03
N PHE A 627 22.71 17.81 9.74
CA PHE A 627 23.47 19.02 10.09
C PHE A 627 24.03 19.70 8.85
N GLU A 628 24.68 18.96 7.95
CA GLU A 628 25.20 19.53 6.69
C GLU A 628 24.07 20.02 5.77
N PHE A 629 23.03 19.20 5.57
CA PHE A 629 21.90 19.48 4.70
C PHE A 629 21.08 20.70 5.16
N SER A 630 21.01 20.94 6.48
CA SER A 630 20.35 22.12 7.05
C SER A 630 21.23 23.37 7.09
N GLY A 631 22.46 23.31 6.56
CA GLY A 631 23.41 24.43 6.62
C GLY A 631 23.95 24.70 8.03
N GLY A 632 24.08 23.64 8.85
CA GLY A 632 24.62 23.71 10.20
C GLY A 632 23.63 24.17 11.27
N THR A 633 22.33 24.13 10.97
CA THR A 633 21.30 24.71 11.87
C THR A 633 20.48 23.68 12.62
N GLU A 634 20.40 22.44 12.13
CA GLU A 634 19.52 21.40 12.67
C GLU A 634 20.20 20.03 12.69
N VAL A 635 20.01 19.25 13.75
CA VAL A 635 20.43 17.84 13.79
C VAL A 635 19.31 16.95 14.32
N VAL A 636 19.05 15.84 13.62
CA VAL A 636 18.09 14.83 14.05
C VAL A 636 18.78 13.82 14.96
N VAL A 637 18.21 13.63 16.16
CA VAL A 637 18.68 12.73 17.22
C VAL A 637 17.50 11.98 17.84
N ASP A 638 17.72 11.29 18.96
CA ASP A 638 16.72 10.43 19.61
C ASP A 638 16.21 9.33 18.67
N LEU A 639 17.14 8.68 17.96
CA LEU A 639 16.82 7.68 16.95
C LEU A 639 16.36 6.40 17.65
N GLN A 640 15.08 6.11 17.55
CA GLN A 640 14.45 4.97 18.21
C GLN A 640 13.37 4.36 17.33
N GLY A 641 13.21 3.04 17.41
CA GLY A 641 12.36 2.33 16.47
C GLY A 641 12.61 0.84 16.42
N TRP A 642 12.24 0.24 15.30
CA TRP A 642 12.48 -1.16 15.01
C TRP A 642 13.62 -1.31 13.98
N VAL A 643 14.64 -2.07 14.37
CA VAL A 643 15.77 -2.41 13.50
C VAL A 643 15.57 -3.83 12.99
N THR A 644 15.63 -4.04 11.67
CA THR A 644 15.55 -5.41 11.15
C THR A 644 16.76 -6.22 11.59
N GLY A 645 16.55 -7.51 11.85
CA GLY A 645 17.63 -8.43 12.22
C GLY A 645 18.82 -8.22 11.29
N ASN A 646 20.01 -8.06 11.89
CA ASN A 646 21.32 -7.79 11.27
C ASN A 646 21.71 -6.31 11.04
N GLY A 647 20.80 -5.33 11.20
CA GLY A 647 21.15 -3.90 11.10
C GLY A 647 21.79 -3.47 9.77
N LYS A 648 21.49 -4.16 8.66
CA LYS A 648 22.02 -3.88 7.30
C LYS A 648 20.95 -3.71 6.22
N GLY A 649 19.66 -3.86 6.57
CA GLY A 649 18.55 -3.81 5.62
C GLY A 649 17.69 -2.56 5.78
N LEU A 650 16.82 -2.56 6.78
CA LEU A 650 15.82 -1.51 7.00
C LEU A 650 15.80 -1.10 8.47
N THR A 651 15.65 0.19 8.73
CA THR A 651 15.44 0.72 10.07
C THR A 651 14.20 1.61 10.05
N TYR A 652 13.17 1.23 10.81
CA TYR A 652 11.95 2.03 10.96
C TYR A 652 12.00 2.78 12.28
N LEU A 653 11.98 4.10 12.24
CA LEU A 653 12.11 4.99 13.38
C LEU A 653 10.80 5.75 13.62
N THR A 654 10.60 6.19 14.86
CA THR A 654 9.49 7.06 15.29
C THR A 654 10.01 8.01 16.37
N ASP A 655 9.22 9.04 16.69
CA ASP A 655 9.47 9.97 17.78
C ASP A 655 10.91 10.53 17.79
N PRO A 656 11.40 11.11 16.68
CA PRO A 656 12.70 11.75 16.69
C PRO A 656 12.69 13.01 17.57
N GLN A 657 13.88 13.49 17.92
CA GLN A 657 14.09 14.85 18.38
C GLN A 657 14.95 15.61 17.36
N ILE A 658 14.69 16.91 17.20
CA ILE A 658 15.52 17.81 16.40
C ILE A 658 16.08 18.88 17.33
N HIS A 659 17.40 19.02 17.35
CA HIS A 659 18.04 20.21 17.93
C HIS A 659 18.16 21.25 16.83
N SER A 660 17.56 22.42 17.02
CA SER A 660 17.46 23.47 15.99
C SER A 660 17.88 24.82 16.55
N LEU A 661 18.66 25.57 15.77
CA LEU A 661 18.98 26.98 16.03
C LEU A 661 17.88 27.94 15.52
N LYS A 662 16.95 27.42 14.70
CA LYS A 662 15.87 28.23 14.10
C LYS A 662 14.72 28.50 15.07
N THR A 663 14.60 27.68 16.11
CA THR A 663 13.53 27.78 17.12
C THR A 663 14.13 27.94 18.51
N PRO A 664 13.42 28.63 19.43
CA PRO A 664 13.88 28.76 20.81
C PRO A 664 14.11 27.39 21.46
N GLY A 665 15.13 27.32 22.33
CA GLY A 665 15.40 26.12 23.11
C GLY A 665 14.21 25.73 23.99
N SER A 666 14.01 24.43 24.18
CA SER A 666 12.94 23.85 24.99
C SER A 666 13.50 22.76 25.92
N ARG A 667 12.61 22.10 26.67
CA ARG A 667 13.00 20.94 27.51
C ARG A 667 13.58 19.77 26.71
N THR A 668 13.35 19.72 25.40
CA THR A 668 13.80 18.62 24.53
C THR A 668 14.64 19.09 23.33
N ASN A 669 14.46 20.33 22.85
CA ASN A 669 15.37 21.01 21.92
C ASN A 669 16.43 21.78 22.71
N PHE A 670 17.64 21.26 22.78
CA PHE A 670 18.75 21.92 23.49
C PHE A 670 19.52 22.93 22.62
N GLY A 671 19.02 23.26 21.43
CA GLY A 671 19.61 24.22 20.52
C GLY A 671 21.09 23.94 20.26
N GLU A 672 21.91 24.98 20.40
CA GLU A 672 23.37 24.89 20.21
C GLU A 672 24.03 23.84 21.12
N ARG A 673 23.57 23.72 22.37
CA ARG A 673 24.08 22.70 23.30
C ARG A 673 23.76 21.30 22.80
N GLY A 674 22.58 21.08 22.24
CA GLY A 674 22.18 19.80 21.68
C GLY A 674 22.99 19.41 20.44
N ILE A 675 23.22 20.38 19.55
CA ILE A 675 24.10 20.21 18.38
C ILE A 675 25.51 19.86 18.82
N ARG A 676 26.07 20.61 19.79
CA ARG A 676 27.42 20.33 20.32
C ARG A 676 27.53 18.93 20.93
N ASN A 677 26.53 18.51 21.72
CA ASN A 677 26.49 17.15 22.27
C ASN A 677 26.51 16.09 21.16
N PHE A 678 25.78 16.30 20.07
CA PHE A 678 25.81 15.39 18.94
C PHE A 678 27.22 15.35 18.31
N LEU A 679 27.79 16.51 17.98
CA LEU A 679 29.09 16.61 17.30
C LEU A 679 30.22 15.99 18.13
N GLU A 680 30.29 16.32 19.42
CA GLU A 680 31.40 15.91 20.30
C GLU A 680 31.23 14.49 20.84
N ALA A 681 30.01 14.09 21.24
CA ALA A 681 29.80 12.84 21.98
C ALA A 681 29.15 11.72 21.15
N GLN A 682 28.18 12.03 20.28
CA GLN A 682 27.49 11.00 19.50
C GLN A 682 28.22 10.66 18.20
N HIS A 683 28.57 11.68 17.43
CA HIS A 683 29.34 11.55 16.20
C HIS A 683 30.84 11.38 16.51
N GLY A 684 31.39 12.28 17.32
CA GLY A 684 32.82 12.33 17.63
C GLY A 684 33.63 13.09 16.59
N LEU A 685 34.94 13.24 16.84
CA LEU A 685 35.86 13.99 15.97
C LEU A 685 36.12 13.30 14.62
N GLU A 686 35.98 11.98 14.55
CA GLU A 686 36.22 11.20 13.33
C GLU A 686 34.92 10.68 12.73
N CYS A 687 34.71 10.97 11.43
CA CYS A 687 33.62 10.41 10.66
C CYS A 687 33.70 8.87 10.61
N ASN A 688 32.54 8.22 10.77
CA ASN A 688 32.42 6.79 10.54
C ASN A 688 32.49 6.45 9.03
N ASP A 689 32.52 5.16 8.71
CA ASP A 689 32.65 4.67 7.32
C ASP A 689 31.49 5.10 6.42
N ILE A 690 30.29 5.29 6.98
CA ILE A 690 29.12 5.72 6.22
C ILE A 690 29.24 7.20 5.86
N CYS A 691 29.61 8.07 6.81
CA CYS A 691 29.91 9.47 6.55
C CYS A 691 30.98 9.63 5.46
N LYS A 692 32.07 8.86 5.56
CA LYS A 692 33.16 8.84 4.57
C LYS A 692 32.66 8.39 3.19
N LYS A 693 31.88 7.31 3.12
CA LYS A 693 31.32 6.77 1.88
C LYS A 693 30.34 7.74 1.20
N LEU A 694 29.57 8.49 2.00
CA LEU A 694 28.69 9.55 1.52
C LEU A 694 29.41 10.84 1.14
N SER A 695 30.71 10.93 1.43
CA SER A 695 31.55 12.11 1.20
C SER A 695 31.00 13.34 1.92
N LEU A 696 30.52 13.17 3.15
CA LEU A 696 30.09 14.28 4.01
C LEU A 696 31.31 15.11 4.44
N GLY A 697 31.10 16.41 4.66
CA GLY A 697 32.14 17.35 5.08
C GLY A 697 32.82 16.93 6.40
N ARG A 698 34.03 17.42 6.66
CA ARG A 698 34.60 17.29 7.99
C ARG A 698 33.92 18.28 8.93
N LEU A 699 33.38 17.76 10.03
CA LEU A 699 32.81 18.57 11.09
C LEU A 699 33.96 19.06 11.98
N HIS A 700 34.23 20.36 11.97
CA HIS A 700 35.17 20.98 12.91
C HIS A 700 34.43 21.30 14.22
N SER A 701 35.12 21.17 15.36
CA SER A 701 34.57 21.59 16.66
C SER A 701 34.17 23.07 16.60
N PRO A 702 33.09 23.50 17.30
CA PRO A 702 32.60 24.89 17.27
C PRO A 702 33.58 25.98 17.76
N GLY A 703 34.84 25.64 18.06
CA GLY A 703 35.90 26.55 18.51
C GLY A 703 37.05 26.79 17.54
N GLU A 704 37.12 26.14 16.37
CA GLU A 704 38.25 26.30 15.42
C GLU A 704 37.85 26.72 14.01
N ALA A 705 36.58 27.08 13.80
CA ALA A 705 36.07 27.58 12.52
C ALA A 705 35.41 28.96 12.68
N GLU A 706 36.22 29.97 13.01
CA GLU A 706 35.85 31.39 12.85
C GLU A 706 35.56 31.78 11.37
N GLY A 707 35.65 30.84 10.42
CA GLY A 707 35.45 31.09 8.98
C GLY A 707 34.12 30.64 8.36
N LEU A 708 33.23 29.92 9.07
CA LEU A 708 31.99 29.39 8.48
C LEU A 708 30.69 29.92 9.12
N LEU A 709 30.78 30.73 10.17
CA LEU A 709 29.64 31.29 10.91
C LEU A 709 29.31 32.76 10.59
N VAL A 710 29.81 33.31 9.48
CA VAL A 710 29.41 34.65 9.00
C VAL A 710 28.83 34.59 7.60
N LYS A 711 27.56 34.15 7.52
CA LYS A 711 26.57 34.87 6.71
C LYS A 711 25.42 35.23 7.63
N ARG A 712 25.64 36.30 8.39
CA ARG A 712 24.54 37.09 8.94
C ARG A 712 23.60 37.43 7.78
N LEU A 713 22.33 37.15 8.00
CA LEU A 713 21.22 37.80 7.34
C LEU A 713 21.45 39.32 7.43
N ASP A 714 21.75 39.93 6.28
CA ASP A 714 21.34 41.31 6.01
C ASP A 714 20.32 41.22 4.87
N LEU A 715 19.12 41.73 5.17
CA LEU A 715 17.86 41.81 4.41
C LEU A 715 16.86 40.66 4.60
#